data_AF-A0A7R8W1E5-F1
#
_entry.id   AF-A0A7R8W1E5-F1
#
_cell.length_a   1.000
_cell.length_b   1.000
_cell.length_c   1.000
_cell.angle_alpha   90.00
_cell.angle_beta   90.00
_cell.angle_gamma   90.00
#
_symmetry.space_group_name_H-M   'P 1'
#
loop_
_entity.id
_entity.type
_entity.pdbx_description
1 polymer ?
#
loop_
_entity_poly.entity_id
_entity_poly.type
_entity_poly.pdbx_seq_one_letter_code
_entity_poly.pdbx_strand_id
1 'polypeptide(L)'
;METPNSNVVVTCPSCKVTNETARPRQLCPFCGNFYAHDASVQSQTSIRRVSSRHDSLPSIVAHRPQGYASVLVHRFGDWNSEVAAIVFQRSSSPTDDVDDDTTILPPVTPGSSGRFVALDSARSSARSNPERRLRLAQSQEDLISIKNGACLYPPSRLNRELFCELVATYNEDPVPLHKLLVDVFSSFENICAAFKNDPAQDGARHDTPELKDELLHLVLDSTTQLGSKAHKVILKGIIATMMQEHPRLYSKDEPRVLFILLILPIWGVQSTFGILAHILRRVTTLSNGDHQLMVGWLKTLTPERFRQLLSYMLQFITVRQFPPADHSLPPLSKSRWWVPAATKVIALLNVANNTKQPSLVHYTEFYNHSLDHLDLMQEYAAWQIPDRPDRFSFCQYPFILSVVAKRHILTKDSEQQMIQTARQSLMKKVARNQIPDIDIFFLNIQVRRSKLVEDSLKEIARKQRDLKKKLKVTFEGEPGLDMGGLTKEWFQLLIRQIFEANRGMFVYHGESRSHWFSMKQTGSLREYNMIGVLMGLAVYNSIILDIHFPHICYRKLLSPPVVPNMDYIPVGLIRDISINDLKQIMPSVARSLQEILDYDGNVEEDLCMNFEVYASHPNEYDVITAEEFGTAQSFPLIKGGSDVPVTNENRKEFVRLYVEFILNKAIYDQFRAFYLGFHSVCASNALIMLRPEEVETLVCGSPNLDLSELRKVTDYDGYTAEDVNVKNFWDILLSLSDDLQKKFLLFTTGSDRIPVGGMSEMSFKLTAQRDHLEALPQAHTCFNQLVLPAYGDADVMRQKLIIAISNAEGFGLE
;
A
#
# COMPACT_ATOMS: atom_id res chain seq x y z
N MET A 1 -17.29 37.85 -7.23
CA MET A 1 -16.19 37.71 -8.21
C MET A 1 -15.06 37.00 -7.52
N GLU A 2 -15.06 35.67 -7.61
CA GLU A 2 -14.07 34.78 -6.99
C GLU A 2 -12.87 34.64 -7.94
N THR A 3 -11.66 34.83 -7.42
CA THR A 3 -10.42 34.47 -8.13
C THR A 3 -10.23 32.95 -8.11
N PRO A 4 -9.88 32.29 -9.22
CA PRO A 4 -9.71 30.84 -9.25
C PRO A 4 -8.46 30.42 -8.44
N ASN A 5 -8.63 29.42 -7.57
CA ASN A 5 -7.53 28.73 -6.88
C ASN A 5 -6.47 28.27 -7.90
N SER A 6 -5.28 28.85 -7.86
CA SER A 6 -4.13 28.39 -8.64
C SER A 6 -3.68 27.02 -8.13
N ASN A 7 -3.91 25.96 -8.92
CA ASN A 7 -3.32 24.64 -8.67
C ASN A 7 -1.79 24.77 -8.70
N VAL A 8 -1.11 24.32 -7.64
CA VAL A 8 0.36 24.29 -7.64
C VAL A 8 0.82 22.97 -8.23
N VAL A 9 1.62 23.06 -9.28
CA VAL A 9 2.13 21.94 -10.07
C VAL A 9 3.43 21.46 -9.43
N VAL A 10 3.46 20.22 -8.94
CA VAL A 10 4.57 19.71 -8.12
C VAL A 10 5.15 18.46 -8.74
N THR A 11 6.43 18.54 -9.08
CA THR A 11 7.19 17.40 -9.58
C THR A 11 7.78 16.65 -8.40
N CYS A 12 7.35 15.40 -8.19
CA CYS A 12 7.96 14.55 -7.18
C CYS A 12 9.48 14.45 -7.43
N PRO A 13 10.35 14.72 -6.45
CA PRO A 13 11.80 14.67 -6.60
C PRO A 13 12.32 13.26 -6.91
N SER A 14 11.54 12.19 -6.65
CA SER A 14 11.96 10.81 -6.91
C SER A 14 11.39 10.20 -8.18
N CYS A 15 10.08 10.29 -8.44
CA CYS A 15 9.50 9.79 -9.69
C CYS A 15 9.56 10.82 -10.83
N LYS A 16 9.81 12.10 -10.50
CA LYS A 16 9.75 13.25 -11.40
C LYS A 16 8.45 13.35 -12.20
N VAL A 17 7.39 12.70 -11.70
CA VAL A 17 6.03 12.85 -12.17
C VAL A 17 5.42 14.07 -11.49
N THR A 18 4.80 14.90 -12.30
CA THR A 18 4.22 16.16 -11.88
C THR A 18 2.75 15.97 -11.59
N ASN A 19 2.35 16.30 -10.37
CA ASN A 19 0.97 16.17 -9.91
C ASN A 19 0.42 17.57 -9.64
N GLU A 20 -0.83 17.82 -10.01
CA GLU A 20 -1.55 19.00 -9.56
C GLU A 20 -1.95 18.78 -8.11
N THR A 21 -1.29 19.47 -7.18
CA THR A 21 -1.60 19.32 -5.76
C THR A 21 -1.95 20.67 -5.15
N ALA A 22 -2.94 20.66 -4.27
CA ALA A 22 -3.27 21.83 -3.45
C ALA A 22 -2.45 21.85 -2.13
N ARG A 23 -1.45 20.98 -1.94
CA ARG A 23 -0.93 20.62 -0.60
C ARG A 23 0.60 20.58 -0.49
N PRO A 24 1.15 21.01 0.66
CA PRO A 24 2.58 21.12 0.87
C PRO A 24 3.30 19.79 1.17
N ARG A 25 2.60 18.65 1.30
CA ARG A 25 3.17 17.29 1.40
C ARG A 25 2.20 16.25 0.80
N GLN A 26 2.61 15.50 -0.22
CA GLN A 26 1.81 14.42 -0.80
C GLN A 26 2.67 13.21 -1.21
N LEU A 27 2.06 12.03 -1.18
CA LEU A 27 2.60 10.79 -1.75
C LEU A 27 2.52 10.85 -3.29
N CYS A 28 3.62 10.64 -4.01
CA CYS A 28 3.58 10.45 -5.47
C CYS A 28 2.70 9.23 -5.77
N PRO A 29 1.54 9.37 -6.45
CA PRO A 29 0.68 8.22 -6.77
C PRO A 29 1.34 7.25 -7.75
N PHE A 30 2.46 7.66 -8.37
CA PHE A 30 3.20 6.87 -9.35
C PHE A 30 4.35 6.04 -8.74
N CYS A 31 5.08 6.55 -7.76
CA CYS A 31 6.17 5.79 -7.11
C CYS A 31 5.98 5.52 -5.62
N GLY A 32 5.00 6.13 -4.97
CA GLY A 32 4.84 6.02 -3.52
C GLY A 32 5.87 6.82 -2.72
N ASN A 33 6.59 7.78 -3.32
CA ASN A 33 7.55 8.61 -2.59
C ASN A 33 7.02 10.00 -2.21
N PHE A 34 7.50 10.53 -1.10
CA PHE A 34 7.10 11.81 -0.53
C PHE A 34 7.78 13.00 -1.15
N TYR A 35 7.05 14.11 -1.20
CA TYR A 35 7.65 15.42 -1.47
C TYR A 35 6.88 16.56 -0.85
N ALA A 36 7.63 17.63 -0.53
CA ALA A 36 7.12 18.87 0.02
C ALA A 36 7.38 20.06 -0.90
N HIS A 37 6.53 21.07 -0.85
CA HIS A 37 6.79 22.36 -1.51
C HIS A 37 7.80 23.19 -0.71
N ASP A 38 8.84 23.65 -1.42
CA ASP A 38 9.85 24.65 -1.05
C ASP A 38 10.62 24.47 0.26
N ALA A 39 11.78 23.81 0.13
CA ALA A 39 12.93 24.03 1.00
C ALA A 39 13.81 25.17 0.45
N SER A 40 13.27 26.39 0.33
CA SER A 40 14.08 27.53 -0.15
C SER A 40 13.51 28.91 0.20
N VAL A 41 13.28 29.24 1.48
CA VAL A 41 13.45 30.63 1.98
C VAL A 41 13.84 30.58 3.46
N GLN A 42 15.14 30.66 3.76
CA GLN A 42 15.61 31.11 5.08
C GLN A 42 15.98 32.60 5.01
N SER A 43 15.58 33.30 6.07
CA SER A 43 16.20 34.53 6.60
C SER A 43 16.34 35.74 5.68
N GLN A 44 15.33 36.62 5.68
CA GLN A 44 15.58 38.06 5.81
C GLN A 44 14.54 38.70 6.72
N THR A 45 14.96 39.01 7.94
CA THR A 45 14.29 39.93 8.86
C THR A 45 14.51 41.37 8.40
N SER A 46 13.43 42.08 8.07
CA SER A 46 13.39 43.55 8.04
C SER A 46 12.16 44.01 8.82
N ILE A 47 12.43 44.68 9.93
CA ILE A 47 11.46 45.25 10.87
C ILE A 47 10.83 46.51 10.25
N ARG A 48 9.49 46.64 10.30
CA ARG A 48 8.82 47.92 10.59
C ARG A 48 7.44 47.69 11.24
N ARG A 49 7.27 48.29 12.42
CA ARG A 49 6.05 48.33 13.27
C ARG A 49 5.07 49.40 12.78
N VAL A 50 3.75 49.20 13.00
CA VAL A 50 2.75 50.12 13.62
C VAL A 50 1.43 49.31 13.81
N SER A 51 1.02 48.95 15.05
CA SER A 51 -0.18 49.39 15.83
C SER A 51 -1.53 49.22 15.09
N SER A 52 -2.59 48.51 15.56
CA SER A 52 -3.27 48.51 16.89
C SER A 52 -4.30 47.35 17.08
N ARG A 53 -4.34 46.76 18.30
CA ARG A 53 -5.47 46.39 19.22
C ARG A 53 -6.88 46.07 18.63
N HIS A 54 -7.73 45.12 19.04
CA HIS A 54 -7.94 44.10 20.11
C HIS A 54 -9.00 43.10 19.51
N ASP A 55 -9.06 41.77 19.71
CA ASP A 55 -9.47 41.00 20.91
C ASP A 55 -9.21 39.48 20.77
N SER A 56 -9.09 38.81 21.92
CA SER A 56 -8.44 37.52 22.26
C SER A 56 -9.31 36.22 22.19
N LEU A 57 -8.75 35.02 21.93
CA LEU A 57 -8.21 33.99 22.88
C LEU A 57 -7.74 32.70 22.10
N PRO A 58 -7.05 31.69 22.69
CA PRO A 58 -5.68 31.62 23.23
C PRO A 58 -4.77 30.65 22.43
N SER A 59 -3.52 31.04 22.16
CA SER A 59 -2.51 30.22 21.47
C SER A 59 -1.48 29.61 22.43
N ILE A 60 -1.19 28.31 22.25
CA ILE A 60 -0.20 27.58 23.05
C ILE A 60 1.18 27.79 22.43
N VAL A 61 2.04 28.42 23.22
CA VAL A 61 3.44 28.73 22.95
C VAL A 61 4.32 27.49 23.11
N ALA A 62 5.19 27.22 22.13
CA ALA A 62 6.37 26.37 22.30
C ALA A 62 7.60 27.27 22.46
N HIS A 63 8.17 27.30 23.66
CA HIS A 63 9.43 27.99 23.97
C HIS A 63 10.63 27.26 23.36
N ARG A 64 11.50 28.00 22.66
CA ARG A 64 12.91 27.65 22.43
C ARG A 64 13.77 28.20 23.59
N PRO A 65 14.80 27.49 24.09
CA PRO A 65 15.78 28.09 24.98
C PRO A 65 16.85 28.85 24.19
N GLN A 66 17.13 30.08 24.63
CA GLN A 66 18.32 30.86 24.28
C GLN A 66 19.53 30.29 25.04
N GLY A 67 20.71 30.27 24.40
CA GLY A 67 21.97 30.00 25.06
C GLY A 67 22.60 31.27 25.63
N TYR A 68 23.38 31.12 26.72
CA TYR A 68 24.50 32.00 27.06
C TYR A 68 25.59 31.22 27.82
N ALA A 69 26.81 31.39 27.31
CA ALA A 69 28.13 31.47 27.94
C ALA A 69 28.49 30.72 29.25
N SER A 70 29.66 30.08 29.17
CA SER A 70 30.50 29.48 30.20
C SER A 70 31.09 30.47 31.21
N VAL A 71 31.10 30.13 32.52
CA VAL A 71 32.18 30.44 33.49
C VAL A 71 32.15 29.44 34.68
N LEU A 72 33.24 28.67 34.81
CA LEU A 72 33.96 28.10 35.99
C LEU A 72 33.19 27.58 37.25
N VAL A 73 33.47 26.33 37.67
CA VAL A 73 34.37 25.95 38.80
C VAL A 73 34.23 24.44 39.16
N HIS A 74 35.31 23.69 38.91
CA HIS A 74 35.91 22.54 39.63
C HIS A 74 35.16 21.30 40.19
N ARG A 75 35.80 20.13 39.86
CA ARG A 75 36.10 18.89 40.66
C ARG A 75 34.89 17.99 41.02
N PHE A 76 34.87 16.68 40.80
CA PHE A 76 35.86 15.58 40.67
C PHE A 76 35.41 14.66 39.50
N GLY A 77 36.28 14.17 38.61
CA GLY A 77 37.29 13.12 38.83
C GLY A 77 36.65 11.74 38.53
N ASP A 78 36.55 11.36 37.25
CA ASP A 78 37.49 10.49 36.50
C ASP A 78 37.26 9.00 36.77
N TRP A 79 37.11 8.22 35.69
CA TRP A 79 37.97 7.07 35.34
C TRP A 79 37.69 6.65 33.87
N ASN A 80 38.53 7.21 33.00
CA ASN A 80 39.19 6.64 31.82
C ASN A 80 38.40 6.03 30.64
N SER A 81 38.26 6.89 29.63
CA SER A 81 38.47 6.60 28.20
C SER A 81 39.96 6.60 27.81
N GLU A 82 40.22 6.38 26.51
CA GLU A 82 41.48 6.47 25.73
C GLU A 82 42.21 5.14 25.57
N VAL A 83 42.56 4.70 24.36
CA VAL A 83 43.41 5.30 23.31
C VAL A 83 43.05 4.54 22.00
N ALA A 84 42.99 5.06 20.76
CA ALA A 84 43.64 6.18 20.09
C ALA A 84 42.85 6.61 18.85
N ALA A 85 42.66 7.91 18.72
CA ALA A 85 42.94 8.60 17.46
C ALA A 85 43.92 9.72 17.83
N ILE A 86 45.06 9.80 17.14
CA ILE A 86 45.91 10.99 16.90
C ILE A 86 47.29 10.47 16.49
N VAL A 87 47.64 10.63 15.21
CA VAL A 87 48.84 11.37 14.75
C VAL A 87 48.51 11.95 13.35
N PHE A 88 48.28 13.27 13.30
CA PHE A 88 48.77 14.29 12.34
C PHE A 88 49.47 13.82 11.04
N GLN A 89 49.43 14.45 9.85
CA GLN A 89 48.82 15.68 9.29
C GLN A 89 49.12 15.74 7.75
N ARG A 90 48.18 16.31 6.97
CA ARG A 90 48.30 17.18 5.75
C ARG A 90 49.19 16.83 4.53
N SER A 91 48.58 16.89 3.33
CA SER A 91 48.89 17.90 2.26
C SER A 91 47.83 17.96 1.13
N SER A 92 47.45 19.21 0.78
CA SER A 92 46.97 19.82 -0.50
C SER A 92 46.31 19.03 -1.65
N SER A 93 45.20 19.60 -2.16
CA SER A 93 44.52 19.35 -3.45
C SER A 93 45.30 19.94 -4.67
N PRO A 94 45.00 19.63 -5.97
CA PRO A 94 43.72 19.98 -6.63
C PRO A 94 43.15 18.99 -7.69
N THR A 95 41.86 19.19 -7.98
CA THR A 95 41.11 19.05 -9.27
C THR A 95 40.75 17.67 -9.87
N ASP A 96 39.43 17.56 -10.06
CA ASP A 96 38.67 16.97 -11.18
C ASP A 96 38.64 15.45 -11.38
N ASP A 97 37.53 14.82 -10.99
CA ASP A 97 36.53 14.34 -11.96
C ASP A 97 35.22 13.96 -11.23
N VAL A 98 34.16 14.65 -11.63
CA VAL A 98 32.76 14.42 -11.25
C VAL A 98 32.16 13.55 -12.35
N ASP A 99 31.74 12.33 -12.03
CA ASP A 99 30.73 11.62 -12.83
C ASP A 99 29.43 11.56 -12.01
N ASP A 100 28.64 12.62 -12.23
CA ASP A 100 27.24 12.78 -11.88
C ASP A 100 26.42 12.09 -12.96
N ASP A 101 25.76 10.97 -12.63
CA ASP A 101 24.92 10.21 -13.57
C ASP A 101 23.52 10.06 -12.96
N THR A 102 22.88 11.22 -12.77
CA THR A 102 21.50 11.38 -12.29
C THR A 102 20.56 11.70 -13.45
N THR A 103 20.01 10.69 -14.12
CA THR A 103 18.99 10.90 -15.16
C THR A 103 17.63 11.25 -14.53
N ILE A 104 17.34 12.55 -14.48
CA ILE A 104 16.06 13.15 -14.09
C ILE A 104 15.12 13.19 -15.31
N LEU A 105 13.87 12.83 -15.08
CA LEU A 105 12.81 12.74 -16.07
C LEU A 105 11.97 14.05 -16.15
N PRO A 106 11.59 14.60 -17.33
CA PRO A 106 10.91 15.89 -17.45
C PRO A 106 9.36 15.81 -17.34
N PRO A 107 8.67 16.90 -16.91
CA PRO A 107 7.28 16.90 -16.42
C PRO A 107 6.20 16.68 -17.50
N VAL A 108 5.01 16.19 -17.09
CA VAL A 108 3.77 16.10 -17.88
C VAL A 108 2.68 16.96 -17.21
N THR A 109 2.00 17.83 -17.95
CA THR A 109 0.89 18.66 -17.42
C THR A 109 -0.48 17.99 -17.63
N PRO A 110 -1.43 18.09 -16.68
CA PRO A 110 -2.80 17.62 -16.87
C PRO A 110 -3.63 18.61 -17.70
N GLY A 111 -4.49 18.09 -18.59
CA GLY A 111 -5.54 18.90 -19.25
C GLY A 111 -5.37 19.20 -20.73
N SER A 112 -5.05 18.22 -21.57
CA SER A 112 -5.49 18.11 -22.98
C SER A 112 -5.04 16.77 -23.57
N SER A 113 -5.73 16.32 -24.61
CA SER A 113 -5.62 15.00 -25.27
C SER A 113 -4.24 14.68 -25.87
N GLY A 114 -3.27 14.32 -25.01
CA GLY A 114 -2.11 13.51 -25.40
C GLY A 114 -1.16 14.11 -26.46
N ARG A 115 -0.85 15.41 -26.40
CA ARG A 115 0.22 16.02 -27.22
C ARG A 115 1.13 16.92 -26.38
N PHE A 116 2.45 16.85 -26.63
CA PHE A 116 3.47 17.76 -26.09
C PHE A 116 4.05 18.65 -27.19
N VAL A 117 4.40 19.90 -26.87
CA VAL A 117 5.12 20.86 -27.75
C VAL A 117 6.52 21.08 -27.19
N ALA A 118 7.50 21.17 -28.10
CA ALA A 118 8.93 21.30 -27.81
C ALA A 118 9.36 22.75 -27.47
N LEU A 119 10.45 22.87 -26.70
CA LEU A 119 11.31 24.05 -26.73
C LEU A 119 12.79 23.61 -26.85
N ASP A 120 13.25 23.79 -28.08
CA ASP A 120 14.59 23.97 -28.63
C ASP A 120 15.76 23.00 -28.35
N SER A 121 16.22 22.50 -29.49
CA SER A 121 17.45 21.76 -29.79
C SER A 121 18.72 22.61 -29.72
N ALA A 122 19.83 22.01 -29.29
CA ALA A 122 21.15 22.31 -29.88
C ALA A 122 22.18 21.18 -29.65
N ARG A 123 22.53 20.52 -30.78
CA ARG A 123 23.85 20.00 -31.21
C ARG A 123 24.67 19.11 -30.25
N SER A 124 24.95 17.88 -30.72
CA SER A 124 26.33 17.47 -30.99
C SER A 124 26.40 16.41 -32.08
N SER A 125 27.40 16.57 -32.96
CA SER A 125 27.69 15.74 -34.12
C SER A 125 29.07 15.13 -33.97
N ALA A 126 29.27 13.84 -34.30
CA ALA A 126 30.44 13.38 -35.07
C ALA A 126 30.43 11.86 -35.38
N ARG A 127 30.37 11.59 -36.68
CA ARG A 127 31.17 10.63 -37.50
C ARG A 127 31.48 9.23 -36.93
N SER A 128 30.85 8.24 -37.56
CA SER A 128 31.29 6.83 -37.52
C SER A 128 31.70 6.34 -38.92
N ASN A 129 32.77 5.55 -38.94
CA ASN A 129 33.61 5.14 -40.08
C ASN A 129 32.83 4.41 -41.21
N PRO A 130 32.95 4.77 -42.51
CA PRO A 130 32.08 4.27 -43.60
C PRO A 130 32.41 2.87 -44.15
N GLU A 131 33.62 2.35 -43.94
CA GLU A 131 34.16 1.27 -44.77
C GLU A 131 33.59 -0.13 -44.48
N ARG A 132 33.02 -0.36 -43.29
CA ARG A 132 32.36 -1.64 -42.96
C ARG A 132 30.95 -1.77 -43.57
N ARG A 133 30.37 -0.67 -44.09
CA ARG A 133 28.94 -0.52 -44.41
C ARG A 133 28.58 -0.77 -45.88
N LEU A 134 29.55 -0.64 -46.76
CA LEU A 134 29.37 -0.90 -48.20
C LEU A 134 29.11 -2.38 -48.54
N ARG A 135 29.26 -3.29 -47.58
CA ARG A 135 29.09 -4.74 -47.77
C ARG A 135 27.67 -5.27 -47.48
N LEU A 136 26.76 -4.44 -46.96
CA LEU A 136 25.41 -4.85 -46.57
C LEU A 136 24.29 -4.31 -47.49
N ALA A 137 24.59 -3.41 -48.42
CA ALA A 137 23.63 -2.88 -49.38
C ALA A 137 23.36 -3.93 -50.48
N GLN A 138 22.09 -4.34 -50.65
CA GLN A 138 21.69 -5.30 -51.69
C GLN A 138 21.18 -4.60 -52.95
N SER A 139 20.86 -3.30 -52.87
CA SER A 139 20.42 -2.47 -53.99
C SER A 139 21.11 -1.09 -54.03
N GLN A 140 21.02 -0.42 -55.18
CA GLN A 140 21.55 0.94 -55.38
C GLN A 140 20.73 2.01 -54.63
N GLU A 141 19.49 1.70 -54.24
CA GLU A 141 18.62 2.52 -53.40
C GLU A 141 19.02 2.45 -51.92
N ASP A 142 19.43 1.28 -51.41
CA ASP A 142 19.97 1.12 -50.05
C ASP A 142 21.22 1.98 -49.83
N LEU A 143 22.08 2.07 -50.85
CA LEU A 143 23.27 2.92 -50.85
C LEU A 143 22.98 4.41 -50.71
N ILE A 144 21.81 4.86 -51.20
CA ILE A 144 21.35 6.24 -51.11
C ILE A 144 20.70 6.49 -49.74
N SER A 145 19.90 5.54 -49.23
CA SER A 145 19.31 5.58 -47.88
C SER A 145 20.36 5.56 -46.77
N ILE A 146 21.43 4.77 -46.92
CA ILE A 146 22.56 4.72 -45.97
C ILE A 146 23.34 6.04 -45.94
N LYS A 147 23.45 6.73 -47.09
CA LYS A 147 24.05 8.07 -47.19
C LYS A 147 23.17 9.17 -46.58
N ASN A 148 21.85 8.96 -46.53
CA ASN A 148 20.86 9.89 -45.97
C ASN A 148 20.51 9.63 -44.50
N GLY A 149 21.12 8.61 -43.86
CA GLY A 149 20.93 8.35 -42.42
C GLY A 149 19.78 7.41 -42.05
N ALA A 150 19.18 6.70 -43.02
CA ALA A 150 18.13 5.71 -42.74
C ALA A 150 18.69 4.47 -42.01
N CYS A 151 17.95 3.96 -41.03
CA CYS A 151 18.26 2.70 -40.34
C CYS A 151 17.78 1.53 -41.22
N LEU A 152 18.69 0.67 -41.66
CA LEU A 152 18.35 -0.55 -42.41
C LEU A 152 18.68 -1.76 -41.55
N TYR A 153 17.64 -2.46 -41.11
CA TYR A 153 17.80 -3.69 -40.34
C TYR A 153 18.10 -4.87 -41.27
N PRO A 154 18.91 -5.85 -40.81
CA PRO A 154 19.22 -7.03 -41.60
C PRO A 154 17.95 -7.87 -41.84
N PRO A 155 17.89 -8.65 -42.93
CA PRO A 155 16.77 -9.55 -43.17
C PRO A 155 16.66 -10.56 -42.02
N SER A 156 15.46 -10.70 -41.45
CA SER A 156 15.22 -11.67 -40.38
C SER A 156 15.51 -13.08 -40.85
N ARG A 157 16.40 -13.78 -40.14
CA ARG A 157 16.63 -15.22 -40.30
C ARG A 157 15.65 -16.06 -39.49
N LEU A 158 14.88 -15.43 -38.59
CA LEU A 158 13.92 -16.09 -37.72
C LEU A 158 12.53 -16.04 -38.36
N ASN A 159 11.97 -17.21 -38.65
CA ASN A 159 10.56 -17.40 -38.99
C ASN A 159 10.00 -18.55 -38.14
N ARG A 160 8.67 -18.65 -38.09
CA ARG A 160 7.96 -19.61 -37.23
C ARG A 160 8.25 -21.06 -37.59
N GLU A 161 8.23 -21.39 -38.87
CA GLU A 161 8.39 -22.76 -39.38
C GLU A 161 9.79 -23.31 -39.09
N LEU A 162 10.83 -22.55 -39.44
CA LEU A 162 12.22 -22.89 -39.16
C LEU A 162 12.48 -23.03 -37.65
N PHE A 163 11.90 -22.15 -36.83
CA PHE A 163 12.09 -22.24 -35.39
C PHE A 163 11.45 -23.51 -34.80
N CYS A 164 10.23 -23.86 -35.23
CA CYS A 164 9.59 -25.12 -34.82
C CYS A 164 10.40 -26.35 -35.23
N GLU A 165 10.93 -26.39 -36.45
CA GLU A 165 11.76 -27.49 -36.96
C GLU A 165 13.04 -27.66 -36.13
N LEU A 166 13.71 -26.56 -35.82
CA LEU A 166 14.96 -26.57 -35.03
C LEU A 166 14.72 -26.90 -33.54
N VAL A 167 13.57 -26.55 -32.99
CA VAL A 167 13.19 -26.96 -31.62
C VAL A 167 12.87 -28.45 -31.57
N ALA A 168 12.16 -28.98 -32.58
CA ALA A 168 11.84 -30.41 -32.66
C ALA A 168 13.10 -31.30 -32.77
N THR A 169 14.13 -30.83 -33.48
CA THR A 169 15.41 -31.53 -33.68
C THR A 169 16.46 -31.23 -32.60
N TYR A 170 16.15 -30.40 -31.60
CA TYR A 170 17.11 -29.93 -30.60
C TYR A 170 17.81 -31.04 -29.82
N ASN A 171 17.08 -32.12 -29.51
CA ASN A 171 17.64 -33.27 -28.78
C ASN A 171 18.62 -34.09 -29.62
N GLU A 172 18.53 -34.00 -30.95
CA GLU A 172 19.38 -34.70 -31.91
C GLU A 172 20.61 -33.86 -32.30
N ASP A 173 20.39 -32.60 -32.70
CA ASP A 173 21.44 -31.63 -32.99
C ASP A 173 21.10 -30.23 -32.46
N PRO A 174 21.72 -29.78 -31.35
CA PRO A 174 21.44 -28.48 -30.77
C PRO A 174 22.19 -27.33 -31.47
N VAL A 175 23.15 -27.61 -32.37
CA VAL A 175 24.05 -26.61 -32.95
C VAL A 175 23.31 -25.59 -33.83
N PRO A 176 22.40 -25.97 -34.75
CA PRO A 176 21.70 -25.03 -35.62
C PRO A 176 20.81 -24.07 -34.82
N LEU A 177 20.07 -24.58 -33.83
CA LEU A 177 19.23 -23.75 -32.95
C LEU A 177 20.08 -22.78 -32.13
N HIS A 178 21.21 -23.25 -31.57
CA HIS A 178 22.13 -22.37 -30.85
C HIS A 178 22.66 -21.25 -31.74
N LYS A 179 23.07 -21.54 -32.97
CA LYS A 179 23.57 -20.53 -33.92
C LYS A 179 22.50 -19.50 -34.24
N LEU A 180 21.26 -19.94 -34.49
CA LEU A 180 20.13 -19.05 -34.73
C LEU A 180 19.85 -18.14 -33.52
N LEU A 181 19.83 -18.69 -32.31
CA LEU A 181 19.58 -17.92 -31.09
C LEU A 181 20.68 -16.89 -30.80
N VAL A 182 21.96 -17.23 -30.99
CA VAL A 182 23.05 -16.24 -30.88
C VAL A 182 22.86 -15.13 -31.90
N ASP A 183 22.62 -15.48 -33.15
CA ASP A 183 22.46 -14.51 -34.24
C ASP A 183 21.30 -13.55 -33.91
N VAL A 184 20.13 -14.07 -33.51
CA VAL A 184 18.95 -13.26 -33.15
C VAL A 184 19.25 -12.30 -32.00
N PHE A 185 19.87 -12.78 -30.92
CA PHE A 185 20.14 -11.95 -29.73
C PHE A 185 21.49 -11.23 -29.76
N SER A 186 22.21 -11.21 -30.90
CA SER A 186 23.56 -10.63 -30.98
C SER A 186 23.60 -9.11 -31.08
N SER A 187 22.50 -8.46 -31.48
CA SER A 187 22.40 -7.01 -31.58
C SER A 187 20.97 -6.48 -31.40
N PHE A 188 20.83 -5.18 -31.11
CA PHE A 188 19.52 -4.53 -31.07
C PHE A 188 18.80 -4.62 -32.42
N GLU A 189 19.53 -4.45 -33.54
CA GLU A 189 18.96 -4.50 -34.89
C GLU A 189 18.44 -5.90 -35.24
N ASN A 190 19.14 -6.96 -34.82
CA ASN A 190 18.73 -8.34 -35.07
C ASN A 190 17.46 -8.71 -34.28
N ILE A 191 17.34 -8.24 -33.04
CA ILE A 191 16.14 -8.44 -32.22
C ILE A 191 14.94 -7.71 -32.86
N CYS A 192 15.12 -6.46 -33.30
CA CYS A 192 14.10 -5.72 -34.03
C CYS A 192 13.69 -6.43 -35.33
N ALA A 193 14.66 -6.84 -36.16
CA ALA A 193 14.38 -7.56 -37.40
C ALA A 193 13.59 -8.85 -37.16
N ALA A 194 13.95 -9.60 -36.11
CA ALA A 194 13.31 -10.86 -35.77
C ALA A 194 11.85 -10.67 -35.34
N PHE A 195 11.61 -9.79 -34.37
CA PHE A 195 10.33 -9.75 -33.64
C PHE A 195 9.39 -8.62 -34.04
N LYS A 196 9.85 -7.56 -34.72
CA LYS A 196 8.98 -6.45 -35.12
C LYS A 196 8.07 -6.85 -36.30
N ASN A 197 6.81 -6.39 -36.30
CA ASN A 197 5.87 -6.66 -37.39
C ASN A 197 6.35 -6.06 -38.72
N ASP A 198 6.68 -4.77 -38.71
CA ASP A 198 7.29 -4.06 -39.82
C ASP A 198 8.69 -3.53 -39.40
N PRO A 199 9.79 -4.09 -39.94
CA PRO A 199 11.14 -3.63 -39.64
C PRO A 199 11.39 -2.14 -39.93
N ALA A 200 10.68 -1.54 -40.90
CA ALA A 200 10.86 -0.16 -41.32
C ALA A 200 10.00 0.86 -40.54
N GLN A 201 9.12 0.37 -39.65
CA GLN A 201 8.22 1.24 -38.89
C GLN A 201 8.99 2.17 -37.95
N ASP A 202 8.66 3.46 -37.92
CA ASP A 202 9.21 4.42 -36.95
C ASP A 202 8.20 4.74 -35.84
N GLY A 203 8.67 4.86 -34.60
CA GLY A 203 7.84 5.09 -33.41
C GLY A 203 7.12 3.84 -32.91
N ALA A 204 6.26 4.00 -31.90
CA ALA A 204 5.50 2.90 -31.27
C ALA A 204 4.16 3.37 -30.70
N ARG A 205 3.18 2.46 -30.64
CA ARG A 205 1.91 2.70 -29.95
C ARG A 205 2.01 2.39 -28.45
N HIS A 206 1.14 3.03 -27.66
CA HIS A 206 1.09 2.83 -26.20
C HIS A 206 0.44 1.52 -25.80
N ASP A 207 -0.51 1.03 -26.58
CA ASP A 207 -1.33 -0.15 -26.31
C ASP A 207 -0.73 -1.44 -26.88
N THR A 208 0.22 -1.35 -27.80
CA THR A 208 0.88 -2.52 -28.40
C THR A 208 2.34 -2.22 -28.76
N PRO A 209 3.26 -3.16 -28.49
CA PRO A 209 4.65 -3.05 -28.94
C PRO A 209 4.82 -3.34 -30.44
N GLU A 210 3.75 -3.76 -31.14
CA GLU A 210 3.72 -4.10 -32.57
C GLU A 210 4.75 -5.18 -32.95
N LEU A 211 4.75 -6.25 -32.14
CA LEU A 211 5.60 -7.41 -32.30
C LEU A 211 4.83 -8.56 -32.96
N LYS A 212 5.57 -9.51 -33.53
CA LYS A 212 5.09 -10.80 -34.01
C LYS A 212 4.77 -11.68 -32.81
N ASP A 213 3.64 -11.41 -32.15
CA ASP A 213 3.28 -11.99 -30.86
C ASP A 213 3.30 -13.52 -30.86
N GLU A 214 2.78 -14.18 -31.92
CA GLU A 214 2.81 -15.64 -32.04
C GLU A 214 4.24 -16.20 -32.05
N LEU A 215 5.15 -15.56 -32.79
CA LEU A 215 6.55 -15.97 -32.87
C LEU A 215 7.28 -15.70 -31.55
N LEU A 216 7.03 -14.54 -30.93
CA LEU A 216 7.61 -14.19 -29.65
C LEU A 216 7.17 -15.17 -28.55
N HIS A 217 5.88 -15.46 -28.44
CA HIS A 217 5.36 -16.42 -27.48
C HIS A 217 5.94 -17.81 -27.70
N LEU A 218 6.03 -18.28 -28.96
CA LEU A 218 6.67 -19.55 -29.30
C LEU A 218 8.14 -19.61 -28.85
N VAL A 219 8.91 -18.56 -29.08
CA VAL A 219 10.32 -18.48 -28.65
C VAL A 219 10.43 -18.49 -27.13
N LEU A 220 9.60 -17.69 -26.44
CA LEU A 220 9.59 -17.64 -24.98
C LEU A 220 9.25 -19.00 -24.38
N ASP A 221 8.20 -19.66 -24.87
CA ASP A 221 7.72 -20.94 -24.32
C ASP A 221 8.72 -22.06 -24.60
N SER A 222 9.29 -22.11 -25.81
CA SER A 222 10.34 -23.07 -26.13
C SER A 222 11.57 -22.87 -25.26
N THR A 223 11.97 -21.62 -24.99
CA THR A 223 13.15 -21.30 -24.16
C THR A 223 13.03 -21.82 -22.73
N THR A 224 11.81 -21.94 -22.17
CA THR A 224 11.61 -22.57 -20.84
C THR A 224 11.97 -24.05 -20.83
N GLN A 225 11.79 -24.75 -21.96
CA GLN A 225 12.02 -26.18 -22.11
C GLN A 225 13.48 -26.49 -22.52
N LEU A 226 14.20 -25.50 -23.06
CA LEU A 226 15.60 -25.66 -23.45
C LEU A 226 16.52 -25.78 -22.22
N GLY A 227 17.54 -26.63 -22.33
CA GLY A 227 18.51 -26.85 -21.24
C GLY A 227 19.49 -25.69 -21.02
N SER A 228 20.26 -25.76 -19.93
CA SER A 228 21.21 -24.71 -19.51
C SER A 228 22.27 -24.33 -20.56
N LYS A 229 22.58 -25.22 -21.51
CA LYS A 229 23.48 -24.92 -22.64
C LYS A 229 22.87 -23.86 -23.57
N ALA A 230 21.58 -23.96 -23.90
CA ALA A 230 20.91 -22.97 -24.73
C ALA A 230 20.78 -21.62 -24.01
N HIS A 231 20.49 -21.62 -22.71
CA HIS A 231 20.45 -20.37 -21.93
C HIS A 231 21.81 -19.66 -21.94
N LYS A 232 22.93 -20.39 -21.76
CA LYS A 232 24.28 -19.81 -21.88
C LYS A 232 24.54 -19.20 -23.25
N VAL A 233 24.01 -19.80 -24.31
CA VAL A 233 24.16 -19.32 -25.69
C VAL A 233 23.36 -18.03 -25.89
N ILE A 234 22.11 -17.96 -25.41
CA ILE A 234 21.29 -16.74 -25.43
C ILE A 234 21.98 -15.62 -24.63
N LEU A 235 22.48 -15.92 -23.42
CA LEU A 235 23.17 -14.94 -22.58
C LEU A 235 24.42 -14.36 -23.25
N LYS A 236 25.18 -15.16 -24.01
CA LYS A 236 26.31 -14.66 -24.82
C LYS A 236 25.85 -13.66 -25.88
N GLY A 237 24.73 -13.93 -26.56
CA GLY A 237 24.10 -13.00 -27.49
C GLY A 237 23.71 -11.69 -26.78
N ILE A 238 22.99 -11.79 -25.66
CA ILE A 238 22.53 -10.64 -24.88
C ILE A 238 23.71 -9.78 -24.41
N ILE A 239 24.80 -10.39 -23.95
CA ILE A 239 26.03 -9.64 -23.61
C ILE A 239 26.52 -8.85 -24.83
N ALA A 240 26.61 -9.48 -26.01
CA ALA A 240 27.03 -8.79 -27.22
C ALA A 240 26.11 -7.61 -27.57
N THR A 241 24.80 -7.77 -27.44
CA THR A 241 23.81 -6.69 -27.59
C THR A 241 24.07 -5.55 -26.61
N MET A 242 24.30 -5.88 -25.33
CA MET A 242 24.49 -4.87 -24.29
C MET A 242 25.82 -4.13 -24.36
N MET A 243 26.82 -4.71 -25.02
CA MET A 243 28.13 -4.09 -25.27
C MET A 243 28.14 -3.16 -26.50
N GLN A 244 27.04 -3.05 -27.26
CA GLN A 244 27.00 -2.16 -28.42
C GLN A 244 26.98 -0.68 -28.01
N GLU A 245 27.96 0.06 -28.49
CA GLU A 245 28.01 1.52 -28.36
C GLU A 245 27.24 2.17 -29.53
N HIS A 246 26.19 2.92 -29.20
CA HIS A 246 25.35 3.69 -30.14
C HIS A 246 24.68 2.88 -31.28
N PRO A 247 23.72 1.99 -30.97
CA PRO A 247 22.96 1.29 -31.99
C PRO A 247 22.15 2.29 -32.83
N ARG A 248 22.14 2.12 -34.15
CA ARG A 248 21.33 2.96 -35.06
C ARG A 248 19.94 2.36 -35.16
N LEU A 249 19.05 2.81 -34.27
CA LEU A 249 17.69 2.31 -34.16
C LEU A 249 16.68 3.36 -34.60
N TYR A 250 15.53 2.90 -35.11
CA TYR A 250 14.35 3.74 -35.23
C TYR A 250 13.87 4.24 -33.87
N SER A 251 13.07 5.29 -33.87
CA SER A 251 12.51 5.85 -32.64
C SER A 251 11.71 4.77 -31.90
N LYS A 252 11.95 4.63 -30.59
CA LYS A 252 11.27 3.69 -29.69
C LYS A 252 11.59 2.20 -29.91
N ASP A 253 12.62 1.85 -30.69
CA ASP A 253 13.05 0.45 -30.83
C ASP A 253 13.94 -0.03 -29.67
N GLU A 254 14.72 0.84 -29.02
CA GLU A 254 15.45 0.50 -27.79
C GLU A 254 14.53 -0.02 -26.68
N PRO A 255 13.43 0.67 -26.29
CA PRO A 255 12.53 0.12 -25.28
C PRO A 255 11.85 -1.18 -25.72
N ARG A 256 11.58 -1.40 -27.02
CA ARG A 256 11.03 -2.68 -27.51
C ARG A 256 11.99 -3.84 -27.30
N VAL A 257 13.26 -3.64 -27.63
CA VAL A 257 14.30 -4.65 -27.41
C VAL A 257 14.43 -4.94 -25.93
N LEU A 258 14.50 -3.92 -25.08
CA LEU A 258 14.56 -4.09 -23.63
C LEU A 258 13.32 -4.81 -23.07
N PHE A 259 12.12 -4.53 -23.60
CA PHE A 259 10.90 -5.26 -23.25
C PHE A 259 11.02 -6.76 -23.57
N ILE A 260 11.46 -7.10 -24.79
CA ILE A 260 11.68 -8.50 -25.22
C ILE A 260 12.70 -9.19 -24.30
N LEU A 261 13.82 -8.52 -23.99
CA LEU A 261 14.86 -9.08 -23.13
C LEU A 261 14.39 -9.29 -21.68
N LEU A 262 13.58 -8.37 -21.14
CA LEU A 262 13.03 -8.48 -19.79
C LEU A 262 12.13 -9.72 -19.64
N ILE A 263 11.27 -9.99 -20.63
CA ILE A 263 10.29 -11.08 -20.55
C ILE A 263 10.87 -12.48 -20.84
N LEU A 264 12.16 -12.59 -21.19
CA LEU A 264 12.82 -13.88 -21.42
C LEU A 264 12.81 -14.76 -20.15
N PRO A 265 12.42 -16.04 -20.23
CA PRO A 265 12.29 -16.89 -19.05
C PRO A 265 13.61 -17.57 -18.65
N ILE A 266 14.71 -16.81 -18.62
CA ILE A 266 16.06 -17.32 -18.31
C ILE A 266 16.62 -16.73 -17.00
N TRP A 267 15.89 -15.83 -16.36
CA TRP A 267 16.39 -15.00 -15.26
C TRP A 267 16.32 -15.66 -13.88
N GLY A 268 15.81 -16.89 -13.76
CA GLY A 268 15.66 -17.59 -12.47
C GLY A 268 16.95 -18.15 -11.85
N VAL A 269 18.11 -17.99 -12.51
CA VAL A 269 19.40 -18.58 -12.09
C VAL A 269 20.38 -17.49 -11.68
N GLN A 270 21.07 -17.66 -10.55
CA GLN A 270 22.01 -16.67 -10.00
C GLN A 270 23.12 -16.22 -10.99
N SER A 271 23.57 -17.11 -11.88
CA SER A 271 24.56 -16.77 -12.91
C SER A 271 24.10 -15.71 -13.92
N THR A 272 22.78 -15.49 -14.05
CA THR A 272 22.23 -14.51 -15.01
C THR A 272 22.09 -13.12 -14.41
N PHE A 273 22.23 -12.98 -13.08
CA PHE A 273 21.95 -11.73 -12.36
C PHE A 273 22.87 -10.59 -12.76
N GLY A 274 24.14 -10.85 -13.09
CA GLY A 274 25.03 -9.81 -13.61
C GLY A 274 24.47 -9.15 -14.88
N ILE A 275 24.01 -9.96 -15.84
CA ILE A 275 23.44 -9.49 -17.10
C ILE A 275 22.09 -8.82 -16.87
N LEU A 276 21.22 -9.45 -16.05
CA LEU A 276 19.92 -8.87 -15.69
C LEU A 276 20.08 -7.49 -15.06
N ALA A 277 21.04 -7.30 -14.15
CA ALA A 277 21.30 -5.99 -13.55
C ALA A 277 21.57 -4.93 -14.62
N HIS A 278 22.42 -5.22 -15.61
CA HIS A 278 22.71 -4.26 -16.69
C HIS A 278 21.48 -3.94 -17.56
N ILE A 279 20.62 -4.94 -17.85
CA ILE A 279 19.33 -4.71 -18.54
C ILE A 279 18.44 -3.80 -17.70
N LEU A 280 18.29 -4.11 -16.40
CA LEU A 280 17.48 -3.31 -15.48
C LEU A 280 18.01 -1.86 -15.41
N ARG A 281 19.33 -1.65 -15.37
CA ARG A 281 19.92 -0.31 -15.41
C ARG A 281 19.56 0.43 -16.69
N ARG A 282 19.68 -0.22 -17.84
CA ARG A 282 19.29 0.36 -19.15
C ARG A 282 17.82 0.76 -19.18
N VAL A 283 16.93 -0.08 -18.62
CA VAL A 283 15.50 0.24 -18.50
C VAL A 283 15.28 1.45 -17.60
N THR A 284 16.00 1.57 -16.49
CA THR A 284 15.86 2.74 -15.59
C THR A 284 16.38 4.05 -16.16
N THR A 285 17.29 4.00 -17.14
CA THR A 285 17.84 5.19 -17.82
C THR A 285 17.02 5.65 -19.02
N LEU A 286 15.94 4.92 -19.38
CA LEU A 286 15.03 5.31 -20.46
C LEU A 286 14.32 6.64 -20.17
N SER A 287 13.84 7.29 -21.23
CA SER A 287 13.07 8.52 -21.11
C SER A 287 11.66 8.28 -20.53
N ASN A 288 11.01 9.35 -20.07
CA ASN A 288 9.68 9.29 -19.46
C ASN A 288 8.64 8.69 -20.41
N GLY A 289 8.68 9.12 -21.67
CA GLY A 289 7.79 8.60 -22.70
C GLY A 289 8.01 7.11 -22.95
N ASP A 290 9.26 6.63 -22.83
CA ASP A 290 9.59 5.22 -23.00
C ASP A 290 9.15 4.37 -21.82
N HIS A 291 9.21 4.90 -20.58
CA HIS A 291 8.60 4.22 -19.42
C HIS A 291 7.09 4.09 -19.57
N GLN A 292 6.40 5.09 -20.12
CA GLN A 292 4.95 5.00 -20.38
C GLN A 292 4.63 3.95 -21.46
N LEU A 293 5.44 3.85 -22.51
CA LEU A 293 5.33 2.77 -23.49
C LEU A 293 5.55 1.40 -22.83
N MET A 294 6.62 1.27 -22.04
CA MET A 294 6.94 0.04 -21.31
C MET A 294 5.79 -0.41 -20.40
N VAL A 295 5.20 0.52 -19.62
CA VAL A 295 4.03 0.23 -18.77
C VAL A 295 2.84 -0.23 -19.61
N GLY A 296 2.59 0.42 -20.74
CA GLY A 296 1.55 0.03 -21.69
C GLY A 296 1.73 -1.39 -22.23
N TRP A 297 2.96 -1.77 -22.59
CA TRP A 297 3.27 -3.11 -23.08
C TRP A 297 3.31 -4.17 -21.97
N LEU A 298 3.77 -3.84 -20.76
CA LEU A 298 3.70 -4.73 -19.60
C LEU A 298 2.25 -5.06 -19.23
N LYS A 299 1.31 -4.13 -19.48
CA LYS A 299 -0.13 -4.33 -19.28
C LYS A 299 -0.74 -5.35 -20.25
N THR A 300 -0.15 -5.58 -21.43
CA THR A 300 -0.65 -6.55 -22.41
C THR A 300 -0.23 -8.00 -22.11
N LEU A 301 0.73 -8.21 -21.21
CA LEU A 301 1.18 -9.55 -20.83
C LEU A 301 0.04 -10.39 -20.22
N THR A 302 0.15 -11.71 -20.37
CA THR A 302 -0.71 -12.65 -19.65
C THR A 302 -0.37 -12.67 -18.16
N PRO A 303 -1.33 -12.97 -17.26
CA PRO A 303 -1.08 -13.05 -15.81
C PRO A 303 0.09 -13.97 -15.44
N GLU A 304 0.26 -15.10 -16.15
CA GLU A 304 1.33 -16.08 -15.89
C GLU A 304 2.71 -15.51 -16.21
N ARG A 305 2.87 -14.87 -17.37
CA ARG A 305 4.14 -14.25 -17.77
C ARG A 305 4.47 -13.06 -16.88
N PHE A 306 3.46 -12.26 -16.52
CA PHE A 306 3.64 -11.14 -15.60
C PHE A 306 4.11 -11.62 -14.22
N ARG A 307 3.48 -12.67 -13.67
CA ARG A 307 3.87 -13.29 -12.40
C ARG A 307 5.28 -13.86 -12.45
N GLN A 308 5.65 -14.53 -13.54
CA GLN A 308 6.99 -15.08 -13.73
C GLN A 308 8.05 -13.97 -13.74
N LEU A 309 7.81 -12.89 -14.49
CA LEU A 309 8.70 -11.73 -14.54
C LEU A 309 8.86 -11.06 -13.16
N LEU A 310 7.74 -10.86 -12.45
CA LEU A 310 7.73 -10.31 -11.09
C LEU A 310 8.53 -11.21 -10.14
N SER A 311 8.31 -12.53 -10.18
CA SER A 311 9.02 -13.51 -9.36
C SER A 311 10.53 -13.45 -9.57
N TYR A 312 11.01 -13.35 -10.82
CA TYR A 312 12.44 -13.19 -11.10
C TYR A 312 13.03 -11.92 -10.49
N MET A 313 12.32 -10.79 -10.57
CA MET A 313 12.83 -9.54 -9.98
C MET A 313 12.84 -9.60 -8.44
N LEU A 314 11.82 -10.20 -7.83
CA LEU A 314 11.78 -10.38 -6.37
C LEU A 314 12.89 -11.33 -5.90
N GLN A 315 13.08 -12.46 -6.59
CA GLN A 315 14.17 -13.41 -6.32
C GLN A 315 15.54 -12.74 -6.49
N PHE A 316 15.72 -11.93 -7.53
CA PHE A 316 16.94 -11.15 -7.76
C PHE A 316 17.25 -10.23 -6.57
N ILE A 317 16.24 -9.52 -6.04
CA ILE A 317 16.40 -8.67 -4.85
C ILE A 317 16.74 -9.51 -3.62
N THR A 318 16.02 -10.61 -3.39
CA THR A 318 16.23 -11.48 -2.22
C THR A 318 17.64 -12.05 -2.19
N VAL A 319 18.08 -12.69 -3.27
CA VAL A 319 19.42 -13.28 -3.34
C VAL A 319 20.50 -12.21 -3.29
N ARG A 320 20.23 -11.00 -3.81
CA ARG A 320 21.21 -9.92 -3.72
C ARG A 320 21.39 -9.40 -2.30
N GLN A 321 20.30 -9.25 -1.55
CA GLN A 321 20.32 -8.77 -0.16
C GLN A 321 20.77 -9.85 0.82
N PHE A 322 20.44 -11.11 0.55
CA PHE A 322 20.80 -12.28 1.34
C PHE A 322 21.58 -13.27 0.46
N PRO A 323 22.83 -12.93 0.08
CA PRO A 323 23.62 -13.75 -0.82
C PRO A 323 23.99 -15.10 -0.17
N PRO A 324 23.96 -16.21 -0.93
CA PRO A 324 24.47 -17.49 -0.46
C PRO A 324 25.98 -17.41 -0.21
N ALA A 325 26.51 -18.34 0.59
CA ALA A 325 27.92 -18.38 0.99
C ALA A 325 28.91 -18.68 -0.16
N ASP A 326 28.42 -18.84 -1.40
CA ASP A 326 29.18 -19.31 -2.56
C ASP A 326 30.06 -18.23 -3.22
N HIS A 327 30.05 -16.99 -2.71
CA HIS A 327 30.82 -15.83 -3.22
C HIS A 327 30.72 -15.60 -4.73
N SER A 328 29.70 -16.15 -5.39
CA SER A 328 29.56 -16.08 -6.85
C SER A 328 29.09 -14.72 -7.35
N LEU A 329 28.59 -13.86 -6.43
CA LEU A 329 28.14 -12.51 -6.71
C LEU A 329 29.21 -11.46 -6.38
N PRO A 330 29.26 -10.34 -7.14
CA PRO A 330 30.20 -9.27 -6.85
C PRO A 330 29.96 -8.64 -5.48
N PRO A 331 31.00 -8.09 -4.82
CA PRO A 331 30.87 -7.41 -3.54
C PRO A 331 29.82 -6.30 -3.56
N LEU A 332 29.11 -6.11 -2.44
CA LEU A 332 28.05 -5.09 -2.27
C LEU A 332 28.51 -3.68 -2.65
N SER A 333 29.78 -3.34 -2.41
CA SER A 333 30.34 -2.04 -2.79
C SER A 333 30.30 -1.74 -4.29
N LYS A 334 30.45 -2.76 -5.15
CA LYS A 334 30.50 -2.61 -6.61
C LYS A 334 29.14 -2.76 -7.30
N SER A 335 28.13 -3.27 -6.59
CA SER A 335 26.80 -3.57 -7.13
C SER A 335 25.68 -2.97 -6.29
N ARG A 336 25.96 -1.87 -5.57
CA ARG A 336 24.95 -1.10 -4.81
C ARG A 336 23.75 -0.69 -5.64
N TRP A 337 23.96 -0.44 -6.93
CA TRP A 337 22.92 0.00 -7.87
C TRP A 337 21.98 -1.12 -8.33
N TRP A 338 22.28 -2.41 -8.06
CA TRP A 338 21.49 -3.54 -8.53
C TRP A 338 20.07 -3.55 -7.93
N VAL A 339 19.98 -3.46 -6.60
CA VAL A 339 18.69 -3.48 -5.88
C VAL A 339 17.82 -2.26 -6.24
N PRO A 340 18.34 -1.01 -6.27
CA PRO A 340 17.58 0.14 -6.75
C PRO A 340 17.07 -0.03 -8.19
N ALA A 341 17.89 -0.55 -9.09
CA ALA A 341 17.49 -0.75 -10.49
C ALA A 341 16.34 -1.76 -10.60
N ALA A 342 16.45 -2.91 -9.95
CA ALA A 342 15.39 -3.91 -9.90
C ALA A 342 14.09 -3.34 -9.32
N THR A 343 14.18 -2.67 -8.18
CA THR A 343 13.01 -2.10 -7.48
C THR A 343 12.28 -1.06 -8.34
N LYS A 344 13.02 -0.24 -9.10
CA LYS A 344 12.44 0.71 -10.06
C LYS A 344 11.69 0.01 -11.21
N VAL A 345 12.21 -1.10 -11.73
CA VAL A 345 11.52 -1.86 -12.77
C VAL A 345 10.27 -2.56 -12.19
N ILE A 346 10.33 -3.08 -10.96
CA ILE A 346 9.13 -3.57 -10.27
C ILE A 346 8.10 -2.44 -10.07
N ALA A 347 8.53 -1.19 -9.86
CA ALA A 347 7.61 -0.06 -9.81
C ALA A 347 6.85 0.12 -11.14
N LEU A 348 7.52 -0.05 -12.30
CA LEU A 348 6.85 -0.05 -13.61
C LEU A 348 5.83 -1.20 -13.72
N LEU A 349 6.18 -2.40 -13.25
CA LEU A 349 5.24 -3.53 -13.17
C LEU A 349 4.03 -3.20 -12.30
N ASN A 350 4.23 -2.65 -11.10
CA ASN A 350 3.14 -2.27 -10.20
C ASN A 350 2.21 -1.23 -10.83
N VAL A 351 2.74 -0.23 -11.55
CA VAL A 351 1.92 0.73 -12.29
C VAL A 351 1.12 0.04 -13.40
N ALA A 352 1.75 -0.85 -14.19
CA ALA A 352 1.06 -1.61 -15.23
C ALA A 352 -0.07 -2.46 -14.66
N ASN A 353 0.16 -3.11 -13.50
CA ASN A 353 -0.83 -3.92 -12.80
C ASN A 353 -2.03 -3.09 -12.33
N ASN A 354 -1.80 -1.94 -11.70
CA ASN A 354 -2.85 -1.09 -11.14
C ASN A 354 -3.64 -0.32 -12.22
N THR A 355 -3.05 -0.14 -13.41
CA THR A 355 -3.71 0.53 -14.55
C THR A 355 -4.58 -0.43 -15.37
N LYS A 356 -4.48 -1.76 -15.15
CA LYS A 356 -5.35 -2.76 -15.76
C LYS A 356 -6.53 -3.04 -14.84
N GLN A 357 -7.75 -3.09 -15.40
CA GLN A 357 -8.94 -3.53 -14.69
C GLN A 357 -9.57 -4.71 -15.46
N PRO A 358 -9.67 -5.91 -14.86
CA PRO A 358 -9.09 -6.31 -13.58
C PRO A 358 -7.55 -6.28 -13.61
N SER A 359 -6.93 -6.20 -12.43
CA SER A 359 -5.47 -6.26 -12.29
C SER A 359 -4.91 -7.61 -12.77
N LEU A 360 -3.65 -7.64 -13.23
CA LEU A 360 -3.00 -8.86 -13.72
C LEU A 360 -2.74 -9.88 -12.60
N VAL A 361 -2.28 -9.38 -11.46
CA VAL A 361 -1.93 -10.16 -10.27
C VAL A 361 -2.42 -9.44 -9.02
N HIS A 362 -2.58 -10.19 -7.93
CA HIS A 362 -2.97 -9.61 -6.65
C HIS A 362 -1.82 -8.76 -6.07
N TYR A 363 -2.14 -7.68 -5.34
CA TYR A 363 -1.10 -6.77 -4.84
C TYR A 363 -0.14 -7.45 -3.85
N THR A 364 -0.57 -8.50 -3.16
CA THR A 364 0.28 -9.28 -2.24
C THR A 364 1.37 -10.05 -2.96
N GLU A 365 1.22 -10.32 -4.27
CA GLU A 365 2.26 -10.99 -5.07
C GLU A 365 3.50 -10.10 -5.28
N PHE A 366 3.39 -8.78 -5.03
CA PHE A 366 4.52 -7.86 -5.04
C PHE A 366 5.35 -7.89 -3.76
N TYR A 367 4.84 -8.50 -2.68
CA TYR A 367 5.56 -8.55 -1.41
C TYR A 367 6.79 -9.44 -1.49
N ASN A 368 7.90 -8.93 -0.96
CA ASN A 368 9.08 -9.73 -0.71
C ASN A 368 9.22 -9.99 0.80
N HIS A 369 8.69 -11.13 1.25
CA HIS A 369 8.71 -11.53 2.65
C HIS A 369 10.13 -11.68 3.22
N SER A 370 11.15 -11.93 2.39
CA SER A 370 12.54 -11.97 2.87
C SER A 370 13.02 -10.62 3.41
N LEU A 371 12.43 -9.51 2.96
CA LEU A 371 12.75 -8.17 3.46
C LEU A 371 12.24 -7.91 4.88
N ASP A 372 11.34 -8.75 5.40
CA ASP A 372 10.82 -8.64 6.77
C ASP A 372 11.94 -8.83 7.83
N HIS A 373 13.05 -9.47 7.45
CA HIS A 373 14.22 -9.71 8.31
C HIS A 373 15.25 -8.56 8.29
N LEU A 374 15.02 -7.50 7.52
CA LEU A 374 15.90 -6.33 7.52
C LEU A 374 15.75 -5.51 8.80
N ASP A 375 16.71 -4.62 9.08
CA ASP A 375 16.51 -3.55 10.06
C ASP A 375 15.54 -2.51 9.48
N LEU A 376 14.25 -2.79 9.63
CA LEU A 376 13.16 -1.98 9.10
C LEU A 376 13.16 -0.56 9.67
N MET A 377 13.64 -0.37 10.91
CA MET A 377 13.70 0.96 11.52
C MET A 377 14.86 1.78 10.98
N GLN A 378 15.98 1.15 10.62
CA GLN A 378 17.04 1.82 9.86
C GLN A 378 16.56 2.25 8.48
N GLU A 379 15.84 1.38 7.76
CA GLU A 379 15.26 1.70 6.45
C GLU A 379 14.25 2.85 6.54
N TYR A 380 13.39 2.82 7.57
CA TYR A 380 12.40 3.87 7.84
C TYR A 380 13.05 5.21 8.21
N ALA A 381 14.06 5.20 9.10
CA ALA A 381 14.80 6.40 9.46
C ALA A 381 15.56 7.00 8.25
N ALA A 382 16.17 6.15 7.42
CA ALA A 382 16.84 6.58 6.19
C ALA A 382 15.87 7.26 5.22
N TRP A 383 14.63 6.76 5.13
CA TRP A 383 13.58 7.35 4.31
C TRP A 383 13.02 8.66 4.87
N GLN A 384 12.93 8.78 6.19
CA GLN A 384 12.44 10.00 6.84
C GLN A 384 13.40 11.19 6.73
N ILE A 385 14.71 10.96 6.52
CA ILE A 385 15.74 12.01 6.44
C ILE A 385 15.87 12.50 4.99
N PRO A 386 15.40 13.73 4.65
CA PRO A 386 15.41 14.23 3.27
C PRO A 386 16.81 14.68 2.80
N ASP A 387 17.75 14.92 3.71
CA ASP A 387 19.06 15.55 3.45
C ASP A 387 20.04 14.68 2.63
N ARG A 388 19.66 13.44 2.28
CA ARG A 388 20.41 12.58 1.35
C ARG A 388 19.46 11.88 0.38
N PRO A 389 18.96 12.57 -0.66
CA PRO A 389 18.07 11.97 -1.65
C PRO A 389 18.69 10.78 -2.39
N ASP A 390 20.02 10.63 -2.32
CA ASP A 390 20.79 9.58 -3.00
C ASP A 390 20.77 8.23 -2.28
N ARG A 391 20.19 8.14 -1.09
CA ARG A 391 20.12 6.89 -0.33
C ARG A 391 18.82 6.15 -0.65
N PHE A 392 18.96 5.01 -1.33
CA PHE A 392 17.87 4.05 -1.53
C PHE A 392 17.34 3.53 -0.20
N SER A 393 16.02 3.45 -0.08
CA SER A 393 15.31 2.77 1.01
C SER A 393 14.09 2.04 0.44
N PHE A 394 13.81 0.84 0.93
CA PHE A 394 12.61 0.10 0.51
C PHE A 394 11.31 0.81 0.91
N CYS A 395 11.33 1.69 1.92
CA CYS A 395 10.18 2.49 2.32
C CYS A 395 9.74 3.48 1.23
N GLN A 396 10.61 3.79 0.25
CA GLN A 396 10.24 4.56 -0.95
C GLN A 396 9.34 3.77 -1.91
N TYR A 397 9.34 2.44 -1.81
CA TYR A 397 8.62 1.52 -2.68
C TYR A 397 7.73 0.59 -1.85
N PRO A 398 6.73 1.13 -1.14
CA PRO A 398 6.00 0.40 -0.10
C PRO A 398 5.25 -0.85 -0.62
N PHE A 399 4.99 -0.96 -1.93
CA PHE A 399 4.35 -2.15 -2.50
C PHE A 399 5.20 -3.43 -2.38
N ILE A 400 6.52 -3.31 -2.17
CA ILE A 400 7.41 -4.48 -2.02
C ILE A 400 7.48 -4.99 -0.57
N LEU A 401 7.16 -4.13 0.39
CA LEU A 401 7.16 -4.47 1.80
C LEU A 401 5.86 -5.19 2.15
N SER A 402 5.98 -6.30 2.89
CA SER A 402 4.80 -7.02 3.36
C SER A 402 4.00 -6.18 4.37
N VAL A 403 2.73 -6.54 4.56
CA VAL A 403 1.91 -5.93 5.63
C VAL A 403 2.52 -6.16 7.02
N VAL A 404 3.27 -7.25 7.22
CA VAL A 404 3.95 -7.57 8.49
C VAL A 404 5.11 -6.60 8.75
N ALA A 405 5.94 -6.33 7.75
CA ALA A 405 7.00 -5.33 7.84
C ALA A 405 6.44 -3.93 8.11
N LYS A 406 5.38 -3.54 7.40
CA LYS A 406 4.73 -2.23 7.61
C LYS A 406 4.09 -2.11 8.99
N ARG A 407 3.43 -3.17 9.48
CA ARG A 407 2.95 -3.26 10.87
C ARG A 407 4.09 -3.03 11.84
N HIS A 408 5.21 -3.73 11.67
CA HIS A 408 6.38 -3.59 12.55
C HIS A 408 6.89 -2.15 12.59
N ILE A 409 7.05 -1.50 11.43
CA ILE A 409 7.45 -0.09 11.36
C ILE A 409 6.44 0.81 12.08
N LEU A 410 5.14 0.61 11.84
CA LEU A 410 4.08 1.39 12.46
C LEU A 410 4.06 1.24 13.99
N THR A 411 4.16 0.02 14.49
CA THR A 411 4.21 -0.27 15.94
C THR A 411 5.44 0.36 16.57
N LYS A 412 6.63 0.20 15.96
CA LYS A 412 7.88 0.77 16.48
C LYS A 412 7.90 2.29 16.45
N ASP A 413 7.40 2.91 15.38
CA ASP A 413 7.25 4.36 15.31
C ASP A 413 6.26 4.87 16.38
N SER A 414 5.16 4.15 16.60
CA SER A 414 4.18 4.45 17.65
C SER A 414 4.81 4.37 19.05
N GLU A 415 5.54 3.29 19.36
CA GLU A 415 6.29 3.13 20.62
C GLU A 415 7.29 4.28 20.85
N GLN A 416 8.04 4.66 19.81
CA GLN A 416 8.99 5.78 19.89
C GLN A 416 8.27 7.11 20.17
N GLN A 417 7.16 7.38 19.50
CA GLN A 417 6.32 8.56 19.74
C GLN A 417 5.73 8.55 21.17
N MET A 418 5.32 7.39 21.68
CA MET A 418 4.86 7.25 23.06
C MET A 418 5.95 7.64 24.06
N ILE A 419 7.15 7.08 23.90
CA ILE A 419 8.30 7.38 24.76
C ILE A 419 8.67 8.87 24.68
N GLN A 420 8.66 9.45 23.48
CA GLN A 420 9.00 10.86 23.29
C GLN A 420 7.97 11.78 23.94
N THR A 421 6.68 11.49 23.77
CA THR A 421 5.56 12.26 24.36
C THR A 421 5.56 12.18 25.88
N ALA A 422 5.79 10.97 26.42
CA ALA A 422 6.01 10.71 27.85
C ALA A 422 7.17 11.55 28.42
N ARG A 423 8.34 11.51 27.78
CA ARG A 423 9.53 12.28 28.18
C ARG A 423 9.28 13.79 28.14
N GLN A 424 8.64 14.30 27.09
CA GLN A 424 8.28 15.71 27.00
C GLN A 424 7.32 16.13 28.11
N SER A 425 6.35 15.28 28.47
CA SER A 425 5.42 15.54 29.57
C SER A 425 6.15 15.60 30.91
N LEU A 426 7.08 14.68 31.16
CA LEU A 426 7.94 14.66 32.34
C LEU A 426 8.79 15.94 32.43
N MET A 427 9.50 16.29 31.35
CA MET A 427 10.31 17.52 31.29
C MET A 427 9.48 18.77 31.60
N LYS A 428 8.24 18.85 31.09
CA LYS A 428 7.33 19.98 31.38
C LYS A 428 6.92 20.06 32.85
N LYS A 429 6.69 18.93 33.54
CA LYS A 429 6.38 18.93 34.98
C LYS A 429 7.59 19.26 35.85
N VAL A 430 8.75 18.69 35.51
CA VAL A 430 10.02 18.99 36.20
C VAL A 430 10.36 20.47 36.06
N ALA A 431 10.22 21.05 34.87
CA ALA A 431 10.41 22.49 34.65
C ALA A 431 9.42 23.38 35.44
N ARG A 432 8.30 22.82 35.91
CA ARG A 432 7.32 23.50 36.78
C ARG A 432 7.50 23.17 38.26
N ASN A 433 8.59 22.49 38.65
CA ASN A 433 8.86 22.00 40.00
C ASN A 433 7.72 21.16 40.61
N GLN A 434 7.01 20.41 39.77
CA GLN A 434 5.96 19.48 40.23
C GLN A 434 6.54 18.08 40.40
N ILE A 435 6.15 17.40 41.47
CA ILE A 435 6.53 15.99 41.69
C ILE A 435 5.89 15.14 40.58
N PRO A 436 6.68 14.45 39.76
CA PRO A 436 6.14 13.61 38.70
C PRO A 436 5.61 12.30 39.28
N ASP A 437 4.38 11.96 38.87
CA ASP A 437 3.73 10.68 39.14
C ASP A 437 3.96 9.72 37.95
N ILE A 438 3.99 8.41 38.20
CA ILE A 438 4.11 7.34 37.20
C ILE A 438 3.00 7.46 36.15
N ASP A 439 1.81 7.89 36.56
CA ASP A 439 0.65 8.10 35.68
C ASP A 439 0.89 9.12 34.56
N ILE A 440 1.93 9.96 34.65
CA ILE A 440 2.26 10.92 33.59
C ILE A 440 2.64 10.25 32.26
N PHE A 441 3.11 9.00 32.32
CA PHE A 441 3.58 8.24 31.17
C PHE A 441 2.46 7.57 30.37
N PHE A 442 1.25 7.56 30.93
CA PHE A 442 0.11 6.84 30.38
C PHE A 442 -1.01 7.79 29.96
N LEU A 443 -1.81 7.33 28.99
CA LEU A 443 -3.15 7.83 28.75
C LEU A 443 -4.09 7.02 29.62
N ASN A 444 -4.34 7.51 30.82
CA ASN A 444 -5.28 6.86 31.74
C ASN A 444 -6.72 7.17 31.30
N ILE A 445 -7.53 6.16 31.04
CA ILE A 445 -8.97 6.30 30.73
C ILE A 445 -9.75 5.68 31.89
N GLN A 446 -10.47 6.52 32.63
CA GLN A 446 -11.29 6.09 33.76
C GLN A 446 -12.76 6.13 33.36
N VAL A 447 -13.44 4.99 33.42
CA VAL A 447 -14.80 4.85 32.89
C VAL A 447 -15.67 3.98 33.80
N ARG A 448 -16.97 4.25 33.81
CA ARG A 448 -17.98 3.37 34.44
C ARG A 448 -18.63 2.48 33.40
N ARG A 449 -18.88 1.21 33.73
CA ARG A 449 -19.61 0.28 32.84
C ARG A 449 -20.98 0.81 32.41
N SER A 450 -21.70 1.45 33.33
CA SER A 450 -23.05 2.00 33.08
C SER A 450 -23.07 3.22 32.16
N LYS A 451 -21.96 3.95 32.02
CA LYS A 451 -21.85 5.18 31.22
C LYS A 451 -20.61 5.17 30.32
N LEU A 452 -20.33 4.00 29.76
CA LEU A 452 -19.09 3.71 29.05
C LEU A 452 -18.77 4.76 27.98
N VAL A 453 -19.74 5.08 27.14
CA VAL A 453 -19.54 5.95 25.97
C VAL A 453 -19.42 7.41 26.38
N GLU A 454 -20.29 7.89 27.27
CA GLU A 454 -20.21 9.26 27.76
C GLU A 454 -18.90 9.55 28.48
N ASP A 455 -18.45 8.63 29.33
CA ASP A 455 -17.22 8.79 30.09
C ASP A 455 -16.01 8.70 29.16
N SER A 456 -16.01 7.78 28.20
CA SER A 456 -14.97 7.67 27.16
C SER A 456 -14.88 8.95 26.32
N LEU A 457 -16.02 9.50 25.87
CA LEU A 457 -16.10 10.77 25.14
C LEU A 457 -15.46 11.91 25.95
N LYS A 458 -15.82 12.03 27.24
CA LYS A 458 -15.32 13.09 28.12
C LYS A 458 -13.81 12.95 28.33
N GLU A 459 -13.32 11.74 28.58
CA GLU A 459 -11.90 11.48 28.83
C GLU A 459 -11.04 11.75 27.58
N ILE A 460 -11.47 11.25 26.42
CA ILE A 460 -10.78 11.47 25.14
C ILE A 460 -10.77 12.97 24.80
N ALA A 461 -11.90 13.67 24.95
CA ALA A 461 -11.99 15.11 24.68
C ALA A 461 -11.08 15.94 25.59
N ARG A 462 -10.94 15.56 26.87
CA ARG A 462 -10.05 16.24 27.83
C ARG A 462 -8.57 15.96 27.57
N LYS A 463 -8.23 14.75 27.11
CA LYS A 463 -6.85 14.24 27.02
C LYS A 463 -6.29 14.21 25.60
N GLN A 464 -6.78 15.09 24.71
CA GLN A 464 -6.34 15.17 23.30
C GLN A 464 -4.81 15.26 23.11
N ARG A 465 -4.09 15.91 24.02
CA ARG A 465 -2.61 16.03 23.93
C ARG A 465 -1.86 14.77 24.37
N ASP A 466 -2.55 13.89 25.09
CA ASP A 466 -2.01 12.68 25.69
C ASP A 466 -2.40 11.43 24.90
N LEU A 467 -3.14 11.56 23.79
CA LEU A 467 -3.58 10.44 22.93
C LEU A 467 -2.43 9.58 22.40
N LYS A 468 -1.23 10.15 22.34
CA LYS A 468 -0.01 9.47 21.91
C LYS A 468 0.80 8.89 23.07
N LYS A 469 0.23 8.74 24.26
CA LYS A 469 0.84 8.00 25.38
C LYS A 469 0.35 6.55 25.38
N LYS A 470 1.02 5.69 26.15
CA LYS A 470 0.59 4.29 26.32
C LYS A 470 -0.79 4.26 26.98
N LEU A 471 -1.76 3.62 26.35
CA LEU A 471 -3.13 3.51 26.86
C LEU A 471 -3.18 2.63 28.12
N LYS A 472 -3.96 3.05 29.11
CA LYS A 472 -4.26 2.29 30.33
C LYS A 472 -5.71 2.56 30.71
N VAL A 473 -6.52 1.51 30.79
CA VAL A 473 -7.95 1.62 31.13
C VAL A 473 -8.21 1.15 32.55
N THR A 474 -9.06 1.85 33.29
CA THR A 474 -9.52 1.45 34.62
C THR A 474 -11.04 1.62 34.72
N PHE A 475 -11.75 0.57 35.13
CA PHE A 475 -13.16 0.65 35.47
C PHE A 475 -13.35 1.14 36.91
N GLU A 476 -14.19 2.15 37.09
CA GLU A 476 -14.44 2.71 38.42
C GLU A 476 -15.06 1.68 39.35
N GLY A 477 -14.45 1.49 40.53
CA GLY A 477 -14.90 0.51 41.53
C GLY A 477 -14.36 -0.92 41.33
N GLU A 478 -13.60 -1.19 40.27
CA GLU A 478 -13.04 -2.51 39.99
C GLU A 478 -11.51 -2.53 40.27
N PRO A 479 -11.04 -3.38 41.20
CA PRO A 479 -9.60 -3.55 41.39
C PRO A 479 -9.00 -4.29 40.20
N GLY A 480 -8.11 -3.62 39.44
CA GLY A 480 -7.45 -4.25 38.30
C GLY A 480 -6.22 -3.47 37.84
N LEU A 481 -5.14 -4.21 37.56
CA LEU A 481 -3.97 -3.68 36.86
C LEU A 481 -4.10 -4.02 35.38
N ASP A 482 -4.21 -3.00 34.55
CA ASP A 482 -4.34 -3.20 33.10
C ASP A 482 -3.02 -3.69 32.48
N MET A 483 -2.95 -4.99 32.24
CA MET A 483 -1.90 -5.65 31.46
C MET A 483 -2.30 -5.84 29.98
N GLY A 484 -3.33 -5.12 29.51
CA GLY A 484 -3.90 -5.17 28.16
C GLY A 484 -5.32 -5.72 28.12
N GLY A 485 -5.71 -6.55 29.09
CA GLY A 485 -7.04 -7.17 29.15
C GLY A 485 -8.18 -6.15 29.33
N LEU A 486 -8.03 -5.18 30.23
CA LEU A 486 -9.05 -4.15 30.48
C LEU A 486 -9.16 -3.20 29.28
N THR A 487 -8.03 -2.87 28.65
CA THR A 487 -8.02 -2.10 27.40
C THR A 487 -8.78 -2.84 26.28
N LYS A 488 -8.54 -4.15 26.11
CA LYS A 488 -9.23 -4.96 25.10
C LYS A 488 -10.73 -5.02 25.35
N GLU A 489 -11.13 -5.27 26.59
CA GLU A 489 -12.54 -5.30 26.99
C GLU A 489 -13.22 -3.94 26.74
N TRP A 490 -12.57 -2.84 27.10
CA TRP A 490 -13.08 -1.49 26.87
C TRP A 490 -13.36 -1.23 25.39
N PHE A 491 -12.45 -1.59 24.48
CA PHE A 491 -12.70 -1.48 23.04
C PHE A 491 -13.89 -2.34 22.59
N GLN A 492 -13.96 -3.60 23.02
CA GLN A 492 -15.05 -4.51 22.64
C GLN A 492 -16.42 -3.98 23.06
N LEU A 493 -16.56 -3.53 24.32
CA LEU A 493 -17.82 -2.99 24.83
C LEU A 493 -18.19 -1.66 24.15
N LEU A 494 -17.19 -0.79 23.93
CA LEU A 494 -17.42 0.53 23.37
C LEU A 494 -17.85 0.44 21.90
N ILE A 495 -17.19 -0.40 21.10
CA ILE A 495 -17.56 -0.65 19.70
C ILE A 495 -18.97 -1.20 19.61
N ARG A 496 -19.32 -2.24 20.38
CA ARG A 496 -20.69 -2.81 20.39
C ARG A 496 -21.75 -1.74 20.65
N GLN A 497 -21.57 -0.92 21.69
CA GLN A 497 -22.53 0.14 22.03
C GLN A 497 -22.60 1.28 20.99
N ILE A 498 -21.53 1.52 20.23
CA ILE A 498 -21.49 2.56 19.19
C ILE A 498 -22.28 2.14 17.95
N PHE A 499 -22.23 0.86 17.59
CA PHE A 499 -22.92 0.32 16.42
C PHE A 499 -24.34 -0.17 16.72
N GLU A 500 -24.82 -0.02 17.97
CA GLU A 500 -26.23 -0.24 18.30
C GLU A 500 -27.15 0.70 17.49
N ALA A 501 -28.20 0.13 16.90
CA ALA A 501 -29.15 0.83 16.03
C ALA A 501 -29.78 2.08 16.68
N ASN A 502 -29.94 2.07 18.02
CA ASN A 502 -30.58 3.13 18.79
C ASN A 502 -29.85 4.48 18.73
N ARG A 503 -28.57 4.53 18.36
CA ARG A 503 -27.81 5.79 18.24
C ARG A 503 -27.97 6.47 16.89
N GLY A 504 -28.38 5.74 15.85
CA GLY A 504 -28.57 6.29 14.51
C GLY A 504 -27.33 6.91 13.85
N MET A 505 -26.12 6.57 14.32
CA MET A 505 -24.85 7.03 13.72
C MET A 505 -24.45 6.23 12.49
N PHE A 506 -24.65 4.91 12.55
CA PHE A 506 -24.39 4.01 11.43
C PHE A 506 -25.65 3.22 11.12
N VAL A 507 -25.83 2.91 9.85
CA VAL A 507 -26.88 2.04 9.33
C VAL A 507 -26.25 0.70 8.99
N TYR A 508 -26.82 -0.37 9.52
CA TYR A 508 -26.42 -1.73 9.16
C TYR A 508 -27.12 -2.14 7.87
N HIS A 509 -26.34 -2.50 6.85
CA HIS A 509 -26.84 -3.02 5.59
C HIS A 509 -26.77 -4.55 5.62
N GLY A 510 -27.94 -5.21 5.69
CA GLY A 510 -28.03 -6.68 5.81
C GLY A 510 -27.46 -7.44 4.61
N GLU A 511 -27.67 -6.93 3.40
CA GLU A 511 -27.15 -7.57 2.17
C GLU A 511 -25.61 -7.62 2.12
N SER A 512 -24.94 -6.55 2.54
CA SER A 512 -23.48 -6.45 2.54
C SER A 512 -22.84 -6.81 3.89
N ARG A 513 -23.66 -7.05 4.93
CA ARG A 513 -23.24 -7.28 6.32
C ARG A 513 -22.27 -6.22 6.84
N SER A 514 -22.46 -4.97 6.42
CA SER A 514 -21.56 -3.85 6.73
C SER A 514 -22.32 -2.66 7.32
N HIS A 515 -21.63 -1.88 8.15
CA HIS A 515 -22.11 -0.61 8.66
C HIS A 515 -21.70 0.53 7.72
N TRP A 516 -22.60 1.48 7.49
CA TRP A 516 -22.30 2.72 6.76
C TRP A 516 -22.78 3.95 7.52
N PHE A 517 -22.21 5.11 7.21
CA PHE A 517 -22.54 6.37 7.89
C PHE A 517 -24.01 6.74 7.64
N SER A 518 -24.70 7.13 8.71
CA SER A 518 -26.07 7.61 8.61
C SER A 518 -26.14 8.91 7.80
N MET A 519 -27.04 8.93 6.83
CA MET A 519 -27.38 10.15 6.08
C MET A 519 -28.22 11.12 6.92
N LYS A 520 -28.84 10.64 8.01
CA LYS A 520 -29.54 11.50 8.95
C LYS A 520 -28.50 12.25 9.79
N GLN A 521 -28.63 13.56 9.91
CA GLN A 521 -27.79 14.37 10.80
C GLN A 521 -28.19 14.21 12.28
N THR A 522 -28.41 12.98 12.73
CA THR A 522 -28.89 12.65 14.09
C THR A 522 -27.77 12.55 15.12
N GLY A 523 -26.55 12.18 14.69
CA GLY A 523 -25.40 12.05 15.56
C GLY A 523 -24.59 13.35 15.69
N SER A 524 -23.95 13.58 16.83
CA SER A 524 -23.05 14.72 16.99
C SER A 524 -21.74 14.47 16.22
N LEU A 525 -21.20 15.51 15.56
CA LEU A 525 -19.88 15.41 14.90
C LEU A 525 -18.76 15.00 15.87
N ARG A 526 -18.94 15.25 17.18
CA ARG A 526 -17.99 14.84 18.23
C ARG A 526 -17.95 13.33 18.41
N GLU A 527 -19.07 12.63 18.27
CA GLU A 527 -19.10 11.17 18.38
C GLU A 527 -18.40 10.53 17.18
N TYR A 528 -18.65 11.00 15.95
CA TYR A 528 -17.90 10.53 14.78
C TYR A 528 -16.40 10.75 14.94
N ASN A 529 -15.99 11.92 15.42
CA ASN A 529 -14.59 12.20 15.72
C ASN A 529 -14.02 11.23 16.75
N MET A 530 -14.75 10.95 17.84
CA MET A 530 -14.31 9.97 18.83
C MET A 530 -14.10 8.59 18.22
N ILE A 531 -15.01 8.10 17.38
CA ILE A 531 -14.85 6.78 16.76
C ILE A 531 -13.61 6.75 15.89
N GLY A 532 -13.35 7.85 15.18
CA GLY A 532 -12.07 8.05 14.50
C GLY A 532 -10.89 7.88 15.46
N VAL A 533 -10.90 8.59 16.60
CA VAL A 533 -9.85 8.47 17.63
C VAL A 533 -9.72 7.04 18.14
N LEU A 534 -10.81 6.33 18.40
CA LEU A 534 -10.81 4.94 18.86
C LEU A 534 -10.15 4.01 17.84
N MET A 535 -10.53 4.14 16.58
CA MET A 535 -9.92 3.38 15.48
C MET A 535 -8.42 3.72 15.35
N GLY A 536 -8.06 4.99 15.51
CA GLY A 536 -6.67 5.43 15.55
C GLY A 536 -5.88 4.86 16.73
N LEU A 537 -6.47 4.85 17.94
CA LEU A 537 -5.88 4.25 19.14
C LEU A 537 -5.70 2.75 18.98
N ALA A 538 -6.65 2.05 18.34
CA ALA A 538 -6.55 0.63 18.08
C ALA A 538 -5.34 0.31 17.20
N VAL A 539 -5.18 1.00 16.07
CA VAL A 539 -4.00 0.88 15.20
C VAL A 539 -2.72 1.24 15.95
N TYR A 540 -2.72 2.35 16.69
CA TYR A 540 -1.55 2.84 17.44
C TYR A 540 -1.09 1.89 18.55
N ASN A 541 -2.01 1.10 19.13
CA ASN A 541 -1.73 0.10 20.16
C ASN A 541 -1.71 -1.34 19.60
N SER A 542 -1.80 -1.53 18.28
CA SER A 542 -1.84 -2.85 17.62
C SER A 542 -2.98 -3.76 18.12
N ILE A 543 -4.16 -3.17 18.33
CA ILE A 543 -5.39 -3.84 18.77
C ILE A 543 -6.35 -3.94 17.58
N ILE A 544 -6.91 -5.12 17.34
CA ILE A 544 -7.96 -5.32 16.35
C ILE A 544 -9.33 -4.93 16.91
N LEU A 545 -10.19 -4.40 16.05
CA LEU A 545 -11.55 -3.99 16.35
C LEU A 545 -12.54 -4.87 15.58
N ASP A 546 -13.61 -5.24 16.24
CA ASP A 546 -14.76 -5.91 15.63
C ASP A 546 -15.67 -4.90 14.92
N ILE A 547 -15.15 -4.31 13.84
CA ILE A 547 -15.88 -3.35 13.00
C ILE A 547 -16.00 -3.90 11.59
N HIS A 548 -17.15 -3.62 10.97
CA HIS A 548 -17.49 -4.10 9.64
C HIS A 548 -17.81 -2.92 8.73
N PHE A 549 -16.77 -2.20 8.29
CA PHE A 549 -16.91 -1.15 7.29
C PHE A 549 -16.63 -1.68 5.88
N PRO A 550 -17.32 -1.18 4.85
CA PRO A 550 -16.99 -1.49 3.46
C PRO A 550 -15.60 -0.93 3.09
N HIS A 551 -14.92 -1.56 2.14
CA HIS A 551 -13.55 -1.23 1.76
C HIS A 551 -13.35 0.26 1.39
N ILE A 552 -14.36 0.87 0.75
CA ILE A 552 -14.39 2.30 0.42
C ILE A 552 -14.15 3.23 1.64
N CYS A 553 -14.52 2.81 2.86
CA CYS A 553 -14.27 3.56 4.09
C CYS A 553 -12.76 3.79 4.31
N TYR A 554 -11.94 2.75 4.11
CA TYR A 554 -10.49 2.81 4.28
C TYR A 554 -9.83 3.61 3.15
N ARG A 555 -10.35 3.53 1.92
CA ARG A 555 -9.92 4.41 0.82
C ARG A 555 -10.14 5.89 1.17
N LYS A 556 -11.29 6.22 1.76
CA LYS A 556 -11.60 7.60 2.18
C LYS A 556 -10.69 8.02 3.34
N LEU A 557 -10.39 7.14 4.30
CA LEU A 557 -9.45 7.42 5.40
C LEU A 557 -8.03 7.76 4.92
N LEU A 558 -7.61 7.19 3.78
CA LEU A 558 -6.33 7.48 3.13
C LEU A 558 -6.45 8.54 2.02
N SER A 559 -7.53 9.32 1.98
CA SER A 559 -7.73 10.37 0.98
C SER A 559 -7.72 11.76 1.61
N PRO A 560 -6.54 12.33 1.94
CA PRO A 560 -5.21 11.73 1.83
C PRO A 560 -4.78 10.96 3.08
N PRO A 561 -3.63 10.28 3.03
CA PRO A 561 -3.08 9.57 4.19
C PRO A 561 -2.41 10.50 5.21
N VAL A 562 -2.30 11.80 4.93
CA VAL A 562 -1.79 12.81 5.88
C VAL A 562 -2.75 13.98 5.90
N VAL A 563 -3.09 14.42 7.12
CA VAL A 563 -3.89 15.63 7.32
C VAL A 563 -3.12 16.84 6.79
N PRO A 564 -3.73 17.64 5.91
CA PRO A 564 -3.12 18.88 5.44
C PRO A 564 -2.99 19.89 6.58
N ASN A 565 -1.98 20.74 6.50
CA ASN A 565 -1.79 21.83 7.46
C ASN A 565 -2.85 22.95 7.33
N MET A 566 -3.74 22.88 6.34
CA MET A 566 -4.73 23.91 6.02
C MET A 566 -6.14 23.34 6.13
N ASP A 567 -6.94 23.91 7.02
CA ASP A 567 -8.27 23.38 7.41
C ASP A 567 -9.31 23.38 6.28
N TYR A 568 -9.13 24.21 5.24
CA TYR A 568 -10.06 24.37 4.13
C TYR A 568 -9.91 23.29 3.04
N ILE A 569 -8.84 22.50 3.05
CA ILE A 569 -8.62 21.53 1.98
C ILE A 569 -9.42 20.25 2.31
N PRO A 570 -10.33 19.79 1.43
CA PRO A 570 -11.26 18.72 1.76
C PRO A 570 -10.59 17.37 1.96
N VAL A 571 -10.98 16.63 2.99
CA VAL A 571 -10.44 15.32 3.36
C VAL A 571 -11.53 14.26 3.31
N GLY A 572 -11.15 12.99 3.17
CA GLY A 572 -12.12 11.90 3.08
C GLY A 572 -12.88 11.85 1.75
N LEU A 573 -12.43 12.56 0.72
CA LEU A 573 -13.07 12.57 -0.60
C LEU A 573 -12.28 11.74 -1.59
N ILE A 574 -12.98 10.86 -2.30
CA ILE A 574 -12.43 10.08 -3.41
C ILE A 574 -12.96 10.67 -4.71
N ARG A 575 -12.09 10.82 -5.71
CA ARG A 575 -12.44 11.40 -7.02
C ARG A 575 -12.86 10.34 -8.03
N ASP A 576 -12.21 9.19 -7.97
CA ASP A 576 -12.40 8.00 -8.80
C ASP A 576 -13.35 7.00 -8.10
N ILE A 577 -14.60 7.41 -7.92
CA ILE A 577 -15.64 6.54 -7.35
C ILE A 577 -16.38 5.82 -8.49
N SER A 578 -16.63 4.53 -8.28
CA SER A 578 -17.31 3.65 -9.22
C SER A 578 -18.60 3.06 -8.62
N ILE A 579 -19.46 2.52 -9.48
CA ILE A 579 -20.64 1.74 -9.05
C ILE A 579 -20.22 0.51 -8.23
N ASN A 580 -19.03 -0.05 -8.51
CA ASN A 580 -18.48 -1.16 -7.73
C ASN A 580 -18.19 -0.76 -6.28
N ASP A 581 -17.86 0.50 -6.00
CA ASP A 581 -17.71 0.99 -4.64
C ASP A 581 -19.07 1.08 -3.92
N LEU A 582 -20.11 1.52 -4.62
CA LEU A 582 -21.48 1.54 -4.06
C LEU A 582 -22.00 0.11 -3.82
N LYS A 583 -21.69 -0.83 -4.70
CA LYS A 583 -22.07 -2.24 -4.59
C LYS A 583 -21.58 -2.90 -3.29
N GLN A 584 -20.49 -2.42 -2.71
CA GLN A 584 -19.99 -2.91 -1.41
C GLN A 584 -20.91 -2.55 -0.24
N ILE A 585 -21.76 -1.54 -0.40
CA ILE A 585 -22.65 -1.02 0.65
C ILE A 585 -24.10 -1.37 0.34
N MET A 586 -24.53 -1.09 -0.88
CA MET A 586 -25.92 -1.24 -1.34
C MET A 586 -25.92 -2.04 -2.64
N PRO A 587 -25.75 -3.38 -2.59
CA PRO A 587 -25.68 -4.24 -3.77
C PRO A 587 -26.91 -4.15 -4.67
N SER A 588 -28.11 -4.10 -4.08
CA SER A 588 -29.37 -3.93 -4.80
C SER A 588 -29.44 -2.61 -5.56
N VAL A 589 -29.14 -1.47 -4.91
CA VAL A 589 -29.12 -0.15 -5.56
C VAL A 589 -28.08 -0.09 -6.68
N ALA A 590 -26.88 -0.64 -6.45
CA ALA A 590 -25.85 -0.69 -7.48
C ALA A 590 -26.29 -1.52 -8.70
N ARG A 591 -27.05 -2.60 -8.49
CA ARG A 591 -27.65 -3.39 -9.58
C ARG A 591 -28.67 -2.57 -10.37
N SER A 592 -29.58 -1.86 -9.70
CA SER A 592 -30.55 -1.00 -10.37
C SER A 592 -29.90 0.13 -11.17
N LEU A 593 -28.83 0.75 -10.64
CA LEU A 593 -28.09 1.77 -11.40
C LEU A 593 -27.37 1.17 -12.61
N GLN A 594 -26.87 -0.07 -12.50
CA GLN A 594 -26.27 -0.78 -13.62
C GLN A 594 -27.34 -1.13 -14.68
N GLU A 595 -28.53 -1.55 -14.27
CA GLU A 595 -29.67 -1.80 -15.17
C GLU A 595 -30.06 -0.54 -15.94
N ILE A 596 -30.03 0.65 -15.33
CA ILE A 596 -30.25 1.93 -16.03
C ILE A 596 -29.19 2.15 -17.13
N LEU A 597 -27.93 1.83 -16.85
CA LEU A 597 -26.84 1.99 -17.82
C LEU A 597 -26.91 1.01 -18.98
N ASP A 598 -27.41 -0.19 -18.72
CA ASP A 598 -27.50 -1.29 -19.68
C ASP A 598 -28.86 -1.36 -20.37
N TYR A 599 -29.80 -0.47 -20.02
CA TYR A 599 -31.15 -0.45 -20.59
C TYR A 599 -31.12 -0.11 -22.09
N ASP A 600 -31.75 -0.95 -22.92
CA ASP A 600 -31.81 -0.78 -24.37
C ASP A 600 -32.98 0.11 -24.84
N GLY A 601 -34.00 0.31 -23.99
CA GLY A 601 -35.21 1.09 -24.29
C GLY A 601 -35.05 2.61 -24.09
N ASN A 602 -36.17 3.34 -24.07
CA ASN A 602 -36.18 4.79 -23.86
C ASN A 602 -36.21 5.09 -22.35
N VAL A 603 -35.06 5.48 -21.80
CA VAL A 603 -34.91 5.71 -20.36
C VAL A 603 -35.88 6.77 -19.82
N GLU A 604 -36.16 7.81 -20.61
CA GLU A 604 -37.02 8.92 -20.19
C GLU A 604 -38.49 8.49 -20.08
N GLU A 605 -39.01 7.84 -21.12
CA GLU A 605 -40.41 7.39 -21.19
C GLU A 605 -40.68 6.18 -20.29
N ASP A 606 -39.74 5.22 -20.24
CA ASP A 606 -39.93 3.95 -19.56
C ASP A 606 -39.67 4.05 -18.04
N LEU A 607 -38.70 4.87 -17.61
CA LEU A 607 -38.32 4.99 -16.20
C LEU A 607 -38.82 6.27 -15.53
N CYS A 608 -39.12 7.34 -16.29
CA CYS A 608 -39.67 8.60 -15.79
C CYS A 608 -38.90 9.18 -14.57
N MET A 609 -37.56 9.06 -14.58
CA MET A 609 -36.69 9.51 -13.49
C MET A 609 -36.19 10.94 -13.74
N ASN A 610 -35.93 11.70 -12.67
CA ASN A 610 -35.32 13.03 -12.73
C ASN A 610 -33.98 13.05 -11.97
N PHE A 611 -33.20 14.12 -12.09
CA PHE A 611 -31.96 14.33 -11.32
C PHE A 611 -32.21 14.73 -9.86
N GLU A 612 -33.17 14.09 -9.21
CA GLU A 612 -33.52 14.24 -7.80
C GLU A 612 -33.60 12.85 -7.14
N VAL A 613 -33.01 12.72 -5.95
CA VAL A 613 -33.01 11.48 -5.19
C VAL A 613 -33.76 11.65 -3.89
N TYR A 614 -34.52 10.63 -3.50
CA TYR A 614 -35.26 10.61 -2.23
C TYR A 614 -34.55 9.67 -1.27
N ALA A 615 -34.22 10.17 -0.07
CA ALA A 615 -33.69 9.34 0.99
C ALA A 615 -34.86 8.83 1.85
N SER A 616 -35.36 7.62 1.55
CA SER A 616 -36.33 6.92 2.41
C SER A 616 -35.66 6.23 3.60
N HIS A 617 -36.41 6.02 4.67
CA HIS A 617 -35.92 5.44 5.92
C HIS A 617 -35.60 3.93 5.75
N PRO A 618 -34.39 3.45 6.11
CA PRO A 618 -34.02 2.03 5.94
C PRO A 618 -34.66 1.05 6.93
N ASN A 619 -35.41 1.52 7.93
CA ASN A 619 -36.03 0.64 8.93
C ASN A 619 -37.40 0.16 8.44
N GLU A 620 -37.40 -0.56 7.32
CA GLU A 620 -38.56 -1.32 6.86
C GLU A 620 -38.57 -2.68 7.56
N TYR A 621 -38.94 -2.73 8.85
CA TYR A 621 -39.38 -3.96 9.54
C TYR A 621 -40.28 -3.72 10.77
N ASP A 622 -40.43 -2.50 11.27
CA ASP A 622 -41.48 -2.20 12.26
C ASP A 622 -42.76 -1.76 11.53
N VAL A 623 -43.80 -2.59 11.64
CA VAL A 623 -45.17 -2.25 11.26
C VAL A 623 -45.62 -1.10 12.16
N ILE A 624 -45.40 0.13 11.70
CA ILE A 624 -45.97 1.33 12.31
C ILE A 624 -46.92 1.95 11.29
N THR A 625 -48.14 2.17 11.76
CA THR A 625 -49.32 2.62 11.03
C THR A 625 -49.05 3.85 10.15
N ALA A 626 -49.74 3.92 9.02
CA ALA A 626 -49.58 4.84 7.89
C ALA A 626 -49.66 6.37 8.18
N GLU A 627 -49.70 6.78 9.45
CA GLU A 627 -49.84 8.18 9.88
C GLU A 627 -48.48 8.85 10.22
N GLU A 628 -47.39 8.10 10.34
CA GLU A 628 -46.03 8.62 10.57
C GLU A 628 -45.11 8.44 9.35
N PHE A 629 -45.61 8.70 8.14
CA PHE A 629 -44.73 8.93 6.99
C PHE A 629 -43.90 10.19 7.27
N GLY A 630 -42.71 10.01 7.85
CA GLY A 630 -41.65 11.01 7.81
C GLY A 630 -41.45 11.41 6.36
N THR A 631 -41.59 12.70 6.06
CA THR A 631 -41.49 13.23 4.70
C THR A 631 -40.17 12.80 4.08
N ALA A 632 -40.23 12.03 2.99
CA ALA A 632 -39.04 11.65 2.23
C ALA A 632 -38.31 12.93 1.81
N GLN A 633 -37.10 13.13 2.32
CA GLN A 633 -36.32 14.32 2.00
C GLN A 633 -35.75 14.14 0.58
N SER A 634 -36.07 15.09 -0.29
CA SER A 634 -35.57 15.10 -1.66
C SER A 634 -34.24 15.87 -1.73
N PHE A 635 -33.33 15.37 -2.56
CA PHE A 635 -32.00 15.93 -2.77
C PHE A 635 -31.75 16.09 -4.27
N PRO A 636 -31.68 17.32 -4.78
CA PRO A 636 -31.36 17.54 -6.19
C PRO A 636 -29.87 17.27 -6.44
N LEU A 637 -29.57 16.38 -7.39
CA LEU A 637 -28.19 16.04 -7.78
C LEU A 637 -27.53 17.16 -8.59
N ILE A 638 -28.34 17.92 -9.32
CA ILE A 638 -27.97 19.13 -10.06
C ILE A 638 -28.93 20.27 -9.71
N LYS A 639 -28.57 21.51 -10.02
CA LYS A 639 -29.46 22.66 -9.80
C LYS A 639 -30.74 22.50 -10.63
N GLY A 640 -31.91 22.54 -9.97
CA GLY A 640 -33.20 22.30 -10.64
C GLY A 640 -33.42 20.84 -11.05
N GLY A 641 -32.73 19.88 -10.40
CA GLY A 641 -32.75 18.47 -10.81
C GLY A 641 -34.12 17.81 -10.82
N SER A 642 -35.11 18.35 -10.11
CA SER A 642 -36.52 17.92 -10.17
C SER A 642 -37.14 18.10 -11.55
N ASP A 643 -36.67 19.05 -12.36
CA ASP A 643 -37.21 19.40 -13.67
C ASP A 643 -36.39 18.82 -14.83
N VAL A 644 -35.29 18.12 -14.54
CA VAL A 644 -34.39 17.55 -15.54
C VAL A 644 -34.59 16.04 -15.61
N PRO A 645 -35.19 15.51 -16.69
CA PRO A 645 -35.39 14.08 -16.85
C PRO A 645 -34.08 13.34 -17.13
N VAL A 646 -34.02 12.08 -16.70
CA VAL A 646 -32.95 11.16 -17.04
C VAL A 646 -33.27 10.52 -18.38
N THR A 647 -32.33 10.64 -19.32
CA THR A 647 -32.45 10.17 -20.72
C THR A 647 -31.29 9.23 -21.04
N ASN A 648 -31.34 8.54 -22.19
CA ASN A 648 -30.26 7.66 -22.64
C ASN A 648 -28.90 8.39 -22.78
N GLU A 649 -28.92 9.69 -23.06
CA GLU A 649 -27.71 10.52 -23.23
C GLU A 649 -27.09 10.90 -21.88
N ASN A 650 -27.91 11.23 -20.88
CA ASN A 650 -27.45 11.77 -19.61
C ASN A 650 -27.41 10.73 -18.46
N ARG A 651 -27.90 9.50 -18.68
CA ARG A 651 -27.92 8.42 -17.66
C ARG A 651 -26.57 8.14 -16.99
N LYS A 652 -25.47 8.24 -17.74
CA LYS A 652 -24.12 8.05 -17.20
C LYS A 652 -23.77 9.11 -16.17
N GLU A 653 -24.18 10.34 -16.41
CA GLU A 653 -23.97 11.46 -15.49
C GLU A 653 -24.87 11.35 -14.26
N PHE A 654 -26.14 10.95 -14.44
CA PHE A 654 -27.05 10.66 -13.33
C PHE A 654 -26.44 9.62 -12.38
N VAL A 655 -26.00 8.48 -12.89
CA VAL A 655 -25.40 7.40 -12.09
C VAL A 655 -24.12 7.87 -11.40
N ARG A 656 -23.25 8.61 -12.10
CA ARG A 656 -22.02 9.17 -11.53
C ARG A 656 -22.33 10.12 -10.36
N LEU A 657 -23.28 11.03 -10.53
CA LEU A 657 -23.69 12.00 -9.51
C LEU A 657 -24.40 11.33 -8.32
N TYR A 658 -25.23 10.32 -8.57
CA TYR A 658 -25.87 9.52 -7.53
C TYR A 658 -24.82 8.86 -6.62
N VAL A 659 -23.86 8.18 -7.24
CA VAL A 659 -22.77 7.49 -6.53
C VAL A 659 -21.90 8.50 -5.76
N GLU A 660 -21.56 9.64 -6.38
CA GLU A 660 -20.81 10.73 -5.72
C GLU A 660 -21.59 11.32 -4.53
N PHE A 661 -22.91 11.46 -4.67
CA PHE A 661 -23.76 11.96 -3.60
C PHE A 661 -23.75 11.03 -2.38
N ILE A 662 -24.05 9.75 -2.58
CA ILE A 662 -24.13 8.76 -1.49
C ILE A 662 -22.78 8.55 -0.79
N LEU A 663 -21.70 8.40 -1.56
CA LEU A 663 -20.40 8.01 -1.01
C LEU A 663 -19.55 9.19 -0.53
N ASN A 664 -19.79 10.40 -1.02
CA ASN A 664 -19.06 11.60 -0.60
C ASN A 664 -19.95 12.65 0.06
N LYS A 665 -20.93 13.20 -0.68
CA LYS A 665 -21.62 14.45 -0.26
C LYS A 665 -22.54 14.26 0.94
N ALA A 666 -23.35 13.21 0.93
CA ALA A 666 -24.39 12.96 1.94
C ALA A 666 -23.83 12.76 3.36
N ILE A 667 -22.59 12.28 3.47
CA ILE A 667 -21.93 11.93 4.73
C ILE A 667 -20.67 12.76 5.01
N TYR A 668 -20.44 13.85 4.25
CA TYR A 668 -19.14 14.53 4.24
C TYR A 668 -18.74 15.04 5.62
N ASP A 669 -19.63 15.69 6.35
CA ASP A 669 -19.31 16.28 7.65
C ASP A 669 -19.04 15.20 8.72
N GLN A 670 -19.85 14.15 8.73
CA GLN A 670 -19.70 12.99 9.61
C GLN A 670 -18.37 12.28 9.32
N PHE A 671 -18.09 11.99 8.05
CA PHE A 671 -16.87 11.33 7.64
C PHE A 671 -15.64 12.20 7.88
N ARG A 672 -15.73 13.52 7.64
CA ARG A 672 -14.63 14.46 7.93
C ARG A 672 -14.28 14.47 9.41
N ALA A 673 -15.28 14.49 10.29
CA ALA A 673 -15.05 14.43 11.73
C ALA A 673 -14.35 13.11 12.14
N PHE A 674 -14.85 11.98 11.61
CA PHE A 674 -14.25 10.65 11.77
C PHE A 674 -12.80 10.58 11.27
N TYR A 675 -12.53 11.07 10.06
CA TYR A 675 -11.20 11.16 9.47
C TYR A 675 -10.25 11.95 10.38
N LEU A 676 -10.66 13.14 10.85
CA LEU A 676 -9.81 13.96 11.71
C LEU A 676 -9.51 13.28 13.05
N GLY A 677 -10.46 12.52 13.58
CA GLY A 677 -10.28 11.72 14.79
C GLY A 677 -9.23 10.65 14.61
N PHE A 678 -9.35 9.85 13.53
CA PHE A 678 -8.40 8.78 13.20
C PHE A 678 -6.98 9.31 13.06
N HIS A 679 -6.83 10.39 12.29
CA HIS A 679 -5.54 11.00 12.05
C HIS A 679 -4.98 11.77 13.25
N SER A 680 -5.77 12.11 14.27
CA SER A 680 -5.22 12.76 15.48
C SER A 680 -4.25 11.85 16.25
N VAL A 681 -4.42 10.53 16.12
CA VAL A 681 -3.58 9.50 16.74
C VAL A 681 -2.57 8.96 15.72
N CYS A 682 -3.05 8.52 14.56
CA CYS A 682 -2.26 7.85 13.52
C CYS A 682 -1.47 8.81 12.60
N ALA A 683 -1.16 10.04 13.05
CA ALA A 683 -0.49 11.09 12.27
C ALA A 683 1.00 10.81 11.95
N SER A 684 1.38 9.59 11.59
CA SER A 684 2.74 9.19 11.27
C SER A 684 2.97 9.11 9.76
N ASN A 685 4.22 9.37 9.34
CA ASN A 685 4.64 9.08 7.97
C ASN A 685 4.51 7.57 7.63
N ALA A 686 4.49 6.69 8.64
CA ALA A 686 4.33 5.26 8.43
C ALA A 686 2.98 4.88 7.81
N LEU A 687 1.92 5.63 8.13
CA LEU A 687 0.56 5.37 7.63
C LEU A 687 0.50 5.41 6.10
N ILE A 688 1.40 6.15 5.47
CA ILE A 688 1.31 6.38 4.03
C ILE A 688 1.92 5.25 3.21
N MET A 689 2.73 4.40 3.83
CA MET A 689 3.18 3.17 3.19
C MET A 689 2.04 2.15 3.03
N LEU A 690 0.90 2.38 3.69
CA LEU A 690 -0.21 1.43 3.71
C LEU A 690 -1.18 1.66 2.55
N ARG A 691 -1.65 0.55 1.99
CA ARG A 691 -2.81 0.50 1.10
C ARG A 691 -4.10 0.45 1.92
N PRO A 692 -5.25 0.86 1.36
CA PRO A 692 -6.55 0.75 2.02
C PRO A 692 -6.85 -0.66 2.56
N GLU A 693 -6.52 -1.70 1.80
CA GLU A 693 -6.68 -3.12 2.16
C GLU A 693 -5.82 -3.50 3.37
N GLU A 694 -4.61 -2.93 3.45
CA GLU A 694 -3.70 -3.16 4.56
C GLU A 694 -4.19 -2.44 5.83
N VAL A 695 -4.76 -1.24 5.71
CA VAL A 695 -5.38 -0.53 6.85
C VAL A 695 -6.60 -1.30 7.37
N GLU A 696 -7.44 -1.80 6.47
CA GLU A 696 -8.56 -2.67 6.83
C GLU A 696 -8.09 -3.89 7.62
N THR A 697 -7.05 -4.57 7.14
CA THR A 697 -6.48 -5.75 7.82
C THR A 697 -5.86 -5.39 9.17
N LEU A 698 -5.18 -4.24 9.28
CA LEU A 698 -4.61 -3.77 10.55
C LEU A 698 -5.67 -3.42 11.59
N VAL A 699 -6.81 -2.89 11.16
CA VAL A 699 -7.90 -2.50 12.06
C VAL A 699 -8.77 -3.69 12.43
N CYS A 700 -9.18 -4.50 11.46
CA CYS A 700 -10.16 -5.56 11.69
C CYS A 700 -9.52 -6.92 11.96
N GLY A 701 -8.26 -7.11 11.54
CA GLY A 701 -7.64 -8.43 11.48
C GLY A 701 -7.98 -9.21 10.20
N SER A 702 -7.24 -10.29 10.00
CA SER A 702 -7.39 -11.21 8.88
C SER A 702 -8.50 -12.25 9.16
N PRO A 703 -9.34 -12.60 8.18
CA PRO A 703 -10.32 -13.66 8.31
C PRO A 703 -9.74 -15.06 8.07
N ASN A 704 -8.49 -15.18 7.59
CA ASN A 704 -7.88 -16.46 7.22
C ASN A 704 -7.34 -17.15 8.46
N LEU A 705 -7.98 -18.23 8.89
CA LEU A 705 -7.63 -18.99 10.08
C LEU A 705 -6.62 -20.10 9.74
N ASP A 706 -5.54 -20.19 10.52
CA ASP A 706 -4.62 -21.33 10.50
C ASP A 706 -4.45 -21.88 11.91
N LEU A 707 -5.39 -22.74 12.29
CA LEU A 707 -5.44 -23.35 13.62
C LEU A 707 -4.22 -24.23 13.90
N SER A 708 -3.50 -24.67 12.86
CA SER A 708 -2.27 -25.43 13.04
C SER A 708 -1.14 -24.56 13.63
N GLU A 709 -1.09 -23.28 13.25
CA GLU A 709 -0.19 -22.30 13.85
C GLU A 709 -0.63 -21.94 15.27
N LEU A 710 -1.93 -21.79 15.53
CA LEU A 710 -2.45 -21.54 16.88
C LEU A 710 -2.05 -22.64 17.86
N ARG A 711 -2.13 -23.91 17.42
CA ARG A 711 -1.71 -25.07 18.21
C ARG A 711 -0.25 -25.01 18.63
N LYS A 712 0.65 -24.49 17.77
CA LYS A 712 2.09 -24.40 18.05
C LYS A 712 2.42 -23.38 19.14
N VAL A 713 1.59 -22.35 19.28
CA VAL A 713 1.79 -21.24 20.24
C VAL A 713 0.86 -21.31 21.44
N THR A 714 0.15 -22.43 21.61
CA THR A 714 -0.77 -22.63 22.72
C THR A 714 -0.02 -22.98 24.00
N ASP A 715 -0.26 -22.20 25.05
CA ASP A 715 0.20 -22.48 26.40
C ASP A 715 -0.79 -23.40 27.12
N TYR A 716 -0.29 -24.50 27.69
CA TYR A 716 -1.09 -25.47 28.42
C TYR A 716 -0.91 -25.29 29.94
N ASP A 717 -2.02 -25.16 30.66
CA ASP A 717 -2.03 -25.03 32.12
C ASP A 717 -2.87 -26.14 32.76
N GLY A 718 -2.22 -27.00 33.54
CA GLY A 718 -2.82 -28.22 34.08
C GLY A 718 -3.04 -29.35 33.06
N TYR A 719 -2.76 -29.10 31.77
CA TYR A 719 -2.62 -30.06 30.68
C TYR A 719 -1.19 -30.08 30.14
N THR A 720 -0.86 -31.12 29.38
CA THR A 720 0.31 -31.18 28.50
C THR A 720 -0.13 -31.36 27.04
N ALA A 721 0.73 -30.96 26.10
CA ALA A 721 0.45 -31.12 24.66
C ALA A 721 0.20 -32.59 24.25
N GLU A 722 0.66 -33.55 25.06
CA GLU A 722 0.53 -34.98 24.79
C GLU A 722 -0.73 -35.63 25.38
N ASP A 723 -1.47 -34.92 26.21
CA ASP A 723 -2.66 -35.42 26.87
C ASP A 723 -3.75 -35.79 25.85
N VAL A 724 -4.46 -36.89 26.11
CA VAL A 724 -5.54 -37.39 25.23
C VAL A 724 -6.63 -36.33 25.03
N ASN A 725 -7.00 -35.62 26.09
CA ASN A 725 -7.98 -34.53 26.01
C ASN A 725 -7.51 -33.38 25.08
N VAL A 726 -6.21 -33.05 25.11
CA VAL A 726 -5.65 -32.00 24.25
C VAL A 726 -5.59 -32.44 22.79
N LYS A 727 -5.17 -33.69 22.54
CA LYS A 727 -5.16 -34.26 21.18
C LYS A 727 -6.58 -34.31 20.59
N ASN A 728 -7.53 -34.85 21.34
CA ASN A 728 -8.94 -34.89 20.95
C ASN A 728 -9.48 -33.48 20.68
N PHE A 729 -9.17 -32.50 21.54
CA PHE A 729 -9.59 -31.11 21.33
C PHE A 729 -9.12 -30.55 19.99
N TRP A 730 -7.84 -30.70 19.65
CA TRP A 730 -7.30 -30.21 18.38
C TRP A 730 -7.86 -30.95 17.18
N ASP A 731 -7.97 -32.28 17.25
CA ASP A 731 -8.53 -33.10 16.17
C ASP A 731 -10.00 -32.73 15.91
N ILE A 732 -10.78 -32.52 16.97
CA ILE A 732 -12.16 -32.05 16.89
C ILE A 732 -12.18 -30.66 16.24
N LEU A 733 -11.43 -29.70 16.77
CA LEU A 733 -11.45 -28.30 16.33
C LEU A 733 -11.04 -28.16 14.86
N LEU A 734 -9.99 -28.87 14.42
CA LEU A 734 -9.54 -28.90 13.02
C LEU A 734 -10.55 -29.59 12.09
N SER A 735 -11.39 -30.50 12.61
CA SER A 735 -12.47 -31.16 11.85
C SER A 735 -13.76 -30.34 11.74
N LEU A 736 -13.87 -29.21 12.44
CA LEU A 736 -15.05 -28.34 12.36
C LEU A 736 -15.06 -27.54 11.06
N SER A 737 -16.24 -27.09 10.62
CA SER A 737 -16.37 -26.17 9.50
C SER A 737 -15.77 -24.80 9.81
N ASP A 738 -15.37 -24.06 8.78
CA ASP A 738 -14.81 -22.70 8.91
C ASP A 738 -15.70 -21.77 9.74
N ASP A 739 -17.02 -21.87 9.61
CA ASP A 739 -17.98 -21.08 10.39
C ASP A 739 -17.92 -21.41 11.89
N LEU A 740 -17.79 -22.69 12.25
CA LEU A 740 -17.64 -23.12 13.64
C LEU A 740 -16.24 -22.78 14.19
N GLN A 741 -15.20 -22.85 13.37
CA GLN A 741 -13.86 -22.41 13.76
C GLN A 741 -13.81 -20.89 14.04
N LYS A 742 -14.51 -20.09 13.24
CA LYS A 742 -14.72 -18.65 13.50
C LYS A 742 -15.50 -18.40 14.78
N LYS A 743 -16.58 -19.15 15.02
CA LYS A 743 -17.33 -19.08 16.29
C LYS A 743 -16.48 -19.48 17.50
N PHE A 744 -15.61 -20.48 17.34
CA PHE A 744 -14.65 -20.84 18.39
C PHE A 744 -13.66 -19.69 18.68
N LEU A 745 -13.13 -19.05 17.64
CA LEU A 745 -12.23 -17.92 17.82
C LEU A 745 -12.96 -16.75 18.50
N LEU A 746 -14.20 -16.46 18.09
CA LEU A 746 -15.06 -15.46 18.72
C LEU A 746 -15.32 -15.79 20.19
N PHE A 747 -15.64 -17.04 20.50
CA PHE A 747 -15.88 -17.53 21.85
C PHE A 747 -14.65 -17.35 22.76
N THR A 748 -13.45 -17.63 22.24
CA THR A 748 -12.22 -17.64 23.05
C THR A 748 -11.47 -16.33 23.08
N THR A 749 -11.61 -15.49 22.05
CA THR A 749 -10.83 -14.25 21.89
C THR A 749 -11.69 -13.00 21.82
N GLY A 750 -13.01 -13.15 21.62
CA GLY A 750 -13.94 -12.05 21.39
C GLY A 750 -13.84 -11.42 20.00
N SER A 751 -13.19 -12.09 19.05
CA SER A 751 -13.16 -11.74 17.63
C SER A 751 -13.14 -13.01 16.78
N ASP A 752 -13.78 -12.99 15.62
CA ASP A 752 -13.69 -14.05 14.61
C ASP A 752 -12.51 -13.84 13.62
N ARG A 753 -11.66 -12.85 13.89
CA ARG A 753 -10.50 -12.46 13.09
C ARG A 753 -9.21 -12.53 13.90
N ILE A 754 -8.10 -12.67 13.18
CA ILE A 754 -6.76 -12.79 13.77
C ILE A 754 -5.92 -11.54 13.50
N PRO A 755 -4.96 -11.19 14.37
CA PRO A 755 -4.03 -10.09 14.11
C PRO A 755 -3.24 -10.27 12.80
N VAL A 756 -2.79 -9.16 12.22
CA VAL A 756 -1.82 -9.16 11.11
C VAL A 756 -0.57 -9.94 11.53
N GLY A 757 -0.11 -10.89 10.72
CA GLY A 757 1.01 -11.79 11.06
C GLY A 757 0.58 -13.24 11.28
N GLY A 758 -0.73 -13.50 11.41
CA GLY A 758 -1.27 -14.86 11.50
C GLY A 758 -1.43 -15.36 12.94
N MET A 759 -1.89 -16.60 13.09
CA MET A 759 -2.18 -17.20 14.40
C MET A 759 -0.91 -17.50 15.22
N SER A 760 0.26 -17.57 14.59
CA SER A 760 1.55 -17.75 15.26
C SER A 760 1.96 -16.56 16.13
N GLU A 761 1.34 -15.40 15.95
CA GLU A 761 1.59 -14.19 16.75
C GLU A 761 0.59 -14.05 17.91
N MET A 762 -0.37 -14.98 18.03
CA MET A 762 -1.35 -14.97 19.09
C MET A 762 -0.82 -15.69 20.32
N SER A 763 -1.21 -15.20 21.50
CA SER A 763 -1.18 -16.02 22.72
C SER A 763 -2.54 -16.68 22.91
N PHE A 764 -2.54 -17.99 23.13
CA PHE A 764 -3.74 -18.76 23.46
C PHE A 764 -3.43 -19.70 24.60
N LYS A 765 -4.30 -19.76 25.61
CA LYS A 765 -4.09 -20.58 26.81
C LYS A 765 -5.19 -21.62 26.94
N LEU A 766 -4.80 -22.89 27.06
CA LEU A 766 -5.71 -24.00 27.34
C LEU A 766 -5.53 -24.48 28.78
N THR A 767 -6.56 -24.32 29.60
CA THR A 767 -6.51 -24.63 31.04
C THR A 767 -7.39 -25.82 31.39
N ALA A 768 -6.86 -26.76 32.17
CA ALA A 768 -7.59 -27.91 32.63
C ALA A 768 -8.59 -27.57 33.74
N GLN A 769 -9.81 -28.07 33.61
CA GLN A 769 -10.80 -28.08 34.69
C GLN A 769 -11.08 -29.52 35.12
N ARG A 770 -10.75 -29.84 36.38
CA ARG A 770 -10.82 -31.21 36.92
C ARG A 770 -12.03 -31.47 37.82
N ASP A 771 -12.66 -30.42 38.34
CA ASP A 771 -13.72 -30.57 39.36
C ASP A 771 -15.12 -30.79 38.76
N HIS A 772 -15.40 -30.23 37.58
CA HIS A 772 -16.72 -30.25 36.96
C HIS A 772 -16.67 -30.80 35.53
N LEU A 773 -16.48 -32.11 35.39
CA LEU A 773 -16.33 -32.80 34.10
C LEU A 773 -17.59 -32.75 33.22
N GLU A 774 -18.74 -32.45 33.82
CA GLU A 774 -20.00 -32.29 33.09
C GLU A 774 -20.29 -30.85 32.60
N ALA A 775 -19.51 -29.86 33.04
CA ALA A 775 -19.72 -28.47 32.64
C ALA A 775 -19.45 -28.25 31.14
N LEU A 776 -20.00 -27.16 30.58
CA LEU A 776 -19.57 -26.65 29.29
C LEU A 776 -18.16 -26.03 29.42
N PRO A 777 -17.35 -26.03 28.35
CA PRO A 777 -16.10 -25.30 28.37
C PRO A 777 -16.39 -23.80 28.54
N GLN A 778 -15.50 -23.10 29.24
CA GLN A 778 -15.62 -21.67 29.53
C GLN A 778 -14.48 -20.90 28.87
N ALA A 779 -14.70 -19.63 28.55
CA ALA A 779 -13.69 -18.78 27.95
C ALA A 779 -13.50 -17.47 28.71
N HIS A 780 -12.25 -17.02 28.78
CA HIS A 780 -11.89 -15.68 29.23
C HIS A 780 -11.25 -14.93 28.06
N THR A 781 -12.08 -14.23 27.30
CA THR A 781 -11.70 -13.52 26.06
C THR A 781 -10.63 -12.45 26.26
N CYS A 782 -10.58 -11.84 27.45
CA CYS A 782 -9.55 -10.87 27.83
C CYS A 782 -8.13 -11.46 27.83
N PHE A 783 -8.00 -12.77 28.04
CA PHE A 783 -6.73 -13.50 28.12
C PHE A 783 -6.56 -14.54 27.02
N ASN A 784 -7.46 -14.58 26.03
CA ASN A 784 -7.50 -15.62 25.00
C ASN A 784 -7.40 -17.03 25.62
N GLN A 785 -8.17 -17.28 26.68
CA GLN A 785 -8.07 -18.51 27.46
C GLN A 785 -9.33 -19.35 27.30
N LEU A 786 -9.14 -20.65 27.06
CA LEU A 786 -10.18 -21.67 27.14
C LEU A 786 -9.95 -22.54 28.37
N VAL A 787 -10.98 -22.65 29.21
CA VAL A 787 -11.04 -23.59 30.32
C VAL A 787 -11.80 -24.82 29.81
N LEU A 788 -11.07 -25.93 29.65
CA LEU A 788 -11.57 -27.16 29.07
C LEU A 788 -11.65 -28.26 30.15
N PRO A 789 -12.87 -28.72 30.48
CA PRO A 789 -13.05 -29.89 31.35
C PRO A 789 -12.37 -31.14 30.79
N ALA A 790 -11.82 -31.97 31.68
CA ALA A 790 -11.15 -33.22 31.29
C ALA A 790 -12.18 -34.31 30.95
N TYR A 791 -12.88 -34.16 29.83
CA TYR A 791 -13.90 -35.11 29.39
C TYR A 791 -13.32 -36.52 29.23
N GLY A 792 -14.13 -37.54 29.57
CA GLY A 792 -13.74 -38.94 29.40
C GLY A 792 -13.87 -39.42 27.95
N ASP A 793 -14.65 -38.72 27.12
CA ASP A 793 -15.05 -39.15 25.79
C ASP A 793 -14.96 -38.00 24.77
N ALA A 794 -14.46 -38.31 23.56
CA ALA A 794 -14.24 -37.33 22.51
C ALA A 794 -15.54 -36.81 21.88
N ASP A 795 -16.58 -37.64 21.78
CA ASP A 795 -17.87 -37.22 21.25
C ASP A 795 -18.59 -36.28 22.22
N VAL A 796 -18.47 -36.54 23.52
CA VAL A 796 -18.95 -35.63 24.57
C VAL A 796 -18.24 -34.27 24.48
N MET A 797 -16.91 -34.27 24.31
CA MET A 797 -16.14 -33.05 24.10
C MET A 797 -16.62 -32.29 22.87
N ARG A 798 -16.82 -32.98 21.74
CA ARG A 798 -17.29 -32.38 20.48
C ARG A 798 -18.65 -31.72 20.67
N GLN A 799 -19.59 -32.45 21.28
CA GLN A 799 -20.94 -31.94 21.52
C GLN A 799 -20.92 -30.70 22.42
N LYS A 800 -20.21 -30.75 23.55
CA LYS A 800 -20.14 -29.63 24.51
C LYS A 800 -19.40 -28.42 23.95
N LEU A 801 -18.34 -28.64 23.18
CA LEU A 801 -17.63 -27.56 22.50
C LEU A 801 -18.54 -26.86 21.49
N ILE A 802 -19.25 -27.62 20.65
CA ILE A 802 -20.18 -27.05 19.66
C ILE A 802 -21.30 -26.28 20.36
N ILE A 803 -21.86 -26.82 21.45
CA ILE A 803 -22.88 -26.12 22.25
C ILE A 803 -22.33 -24.80 22.79
N ALA A 804 -21.15 -24.80 23.40
CA ALA A 804 -20.56 -23.58 23.97
C ALA A 804 -20.29 -22.50 22.91
N ILE A 805 -19.64 -22.86 21.78
CA ILE A 805 -19.30 -21.88 20.74
C ILE A 805 -20.53 -21.40 19.95
N SER A 806 -21.61 -22.19 19.90
CA SER A 806 -22.82 -21.81 19.16
C SER A 806 -23.78 -20.95 19.97
N ASN A 807 -23.66 -20.96 21.31
CA ASN A 807 -24.56 -20.23 22.22
C ASN A 807 -23.84 -19.08 22.97
N ALA A 808 -22.70 -18.62 22.45
CA ALA A 808 -21.88 -17.58 23.07
C ALA A 808 -22.43 -16.15 22.91
N GLU A 809 -23.45 -15.94 22.07
CA GLU A 809 -24.11 -14.64 21.91
C GLU A 809 -25.13 -14.40 23.02
N GLY A 810 -24.62 -13.91 24.16
CA GLY A 810 -25.42 -13.53 25.31
C GLY A 810 -24.61 -13.64 26.58
N PHE A 811 -24.19 -12.51 27.15
CA PHE A 811 -23.92 -12.45 28.59
C PHE A 811 -25.28 -12.56 29.29
N GLY A 812 -25.75 -13.79 29.43
CA GLY A 812 -27.01 -14.15 30.06
C GLY A 812 -26.80 -15.34 30.99
N LEU A 813 -26.01 -15.13 32.04
CA LEU A 813 -26.28 -15.76 33.32
C LEU A 813 -26.43 -14.59 34.31
N GLU A 814 -27.69 -14.39 34.71
CA GLU A 814 -28.07 -13.52 35.84
C GLU A 814 -27.29 -13.86 37.11
#